data_AF-A0A7K1H2F9-F1
#
_entry.id   AF-A0A7K1H2F9-F1
#
_cell.length_a   1.000
_cell.length_b   1.000
_cell.length_c   1.000
_cell.angle_alpha   90.00
_cell.angle_beta   90.00
_cell.angle_gamma   90.00
#
_symmetry.space_group_name_H-M   'P 1'
#
loop_
_entity.id
_entity.type
_entity.pdbx_description
1 polymer ?
#
loop_
_entity_poly.entity_id
_entity_poly.type
_entity_poly.pdbx_seq_one_letter_code
_entity_poly.pdbx_strand_id
1 'polypeptide(L)'
;MTAVVDCDECSGMGFLVRRCCCTDGGDRLVVDVGAYRDEAYAGCRVCGGDGSVAEVCYRCGQSGRRRAQLVVTVVNLDSGAAASRRLVPGRVVPQVDAERVWRARELVGELAETVGVRGLRPRWGRRRLDDILVWYPTSWQPDLPQRRRLALEAAALARQDFDPWRVYVGRSTETPSPAVPGHELARLCGLADLLHLDLVVEARHRHGWLLWQVRYDLPGSPVPRERHVAGAVDLASAVAGTTVASALRGLDERGRHAPAYTVRPVPTADVPRVVDLDRLARKVLADLAGDAPGAQAIWRDGRWWHTPLHPAGRVEELYERETGQIVQRVEQKLRRATEPPDPVWWGEPIAQRPCPDCRPGTRLRRCDCRRTAASRSDPHCPDCAGAGFAPSALRCSTCRDSGRIPAALTVTVTDLRRVSHETWRPMPGEAAPVVGHQPNGTTVHQLPTRWRLARHATTFGVRPADLSRLDEDWPLDQDLLDGTVTAFDPDVEPARQHLERLAAGLPGARLFVLAAVPDAPSLTDLLRLAHAVDLTAVLTYCDHRLDVGDPTKIQGERWHVGLAARDAEIGPELPLYASVELAVARCVEHLDNHLLATVPRDPEQPVPVPQAAPSPPPPDPTVLIRRLGNHYAGQPVTASFNRGTCHLWLAEEGVLRPLARAATLRDAVEALRL
;
A
#
# COMPACT_ATOMS: atom_id res chain seq x y z
N MET A 1 -3.82 -27.49 29.47
CA MET A 1 -3.04 -26.23 29.47
C MET A 1 -3.73 -25.26 28.57
N THR A 2 -4.00 -24.06 29.07
CA THR A 2 -4.89 -23.11 28.41
C THR A 2 -4.18 -22.48 27.21
N ALA A 3 -4.78 -22.64 26.03
CA ALA A 3 -4.42 -21.91 24.80
C ALA A 3 -4.81 -20.43 24.89
N VAL A 4 -5.29 -19.99 26.05
CA VAL A 4 -5.79 -18.67 26.36
C VAL A 4 -5.18 -18.23 27.70
N VAL A 5 -4.78 -16.97 27.77
CA VAL A 5 -4.29 -16.31 28.97
C VAL A 5 -5.14 -15.10 29.26
N ASP A 6 -5.14 -14.65 30.52
CA ASP A 6 -5.67 -13.33 30.83
C ASP A 6 -4.88 -12.27 30.06
N CYS A 7 -5.60 -11.29 29.53
CA CYS A 7 -4.98 -10.15 28.90
C CYS A 7 -4.15 -9.41 29.95
N ASP A 8 -2.85 -9.37 29.75
CA ASP A 8 -1.88 -8.71 30.62
C ASP A 8 -2.10 -7.20 30.71
N GLU A 9 -2.73 -6.60 29.70
CA GLU A 9 -3.01 -5.16 29.67
C GLU A 9 -4.22 -4.79 30.53
N CYS A 10 -5.32 -5.57 30.47
CA CYS A 10 -6.56 -5.28 31.22
C CYS A 10 -6.79 -6.17 32.43
N SER A 11 -5.83 -7.03 32.77
CA SER A 11 -5.96 -7.99 33.88
C SER A 11 -7.27 -8.80 33.84
N GLY A 12 -7.71 -9.18 32.64
CA GLY A 12 -8.95 -9.94 32.47
C GLY A 12 -10.25 -9.14 32.36
N MET A 13 -10.23 -7.81 32.57
CA MET A 13 -11.46 -7.02 32.66
C MET A 13 -12.12 -6.70 31.30
N GLY A 14 -11.38 -6.82 30.19
CA GLY A 14 -11.88 -6.45 28.85
C GLY A 14 -11.88 -4.93 28.57
N PHE A 15 -11.77 -4.11 29.59
CA PHE A 15 -11.59 -2.67 29.49
C PHE A 15 -10.45 -2.20 30.40
N LEU A 16 -9.96 -1.01 30.11
CA LEU A 16 -8.86 -0.36 30.81
C LEU A 16 -9.39 0.97 31.32
N VAL A 17 -9.18 1.27 32.60
CA VAL A 17 -9.25 2.67 33.04
C VAL A 17 -7.88 3.26 32.75
N ARG A 18 -7.80 4.08 31.73
CA ARG A 18 -6.57 4.78 31.36
C ARG A 18 -6.65 6.23 31.79
N ARG A 19 -5.49 6.81 32.03
CA ARG A 19 -5.37 8.26 32.08
C ARG A 19 -5.88 8.80 30.76
N CYS A 20 -6.83 9.74 30.83
CA CYS A 20 -7.25 10.46 29.65
C CYS A 20 -6.01 11.15 29.06
N CYS A 21 -5.84 11.12 27.74
CA CYS A 21 -4.71 11.78 27.08
C CYS A 21 -4.73 13.31 27.27
N CYS A 22 -5.78 13.86 27.92
CA CYS A 22 -5.80 15.24 28.37
C CYS A 22 -4.82 15.54 29.52
N THR A 23 -4.48 14.52 30.30
CA THR A 23 -3.58 14.62 31.46
C THR A 23 -2.12 14.80 31.07
N ASP A 24 -1.72 14.34 29.88
CA ASP A 24 -0.38 14.60 29.32
C ASP A 24 -0.13 16.11 29.24
N GLY A 25 -1.15 16.84 28.77
CA GLY A 25 -1.07 18.26 28.50
C GLY A 25 -1.27 19.18 29.70
N GLY A 26 -1.86 18.69 30.79
CA GLY A 26 -2.26 19.53 31.92
C GLY A 26 -3.56 20.29 31.65
N ASP A 27 -3.95 21.18 32.57
CA ASP A 27 -5.08 22.10 32.37
C ASP A 27 -4.73 23.26 31.41
N ARG A 28 -4.37 22.90 30.18
CA ARG A 28 -3.99 23.81 29.10
C ARG A 28 -4.69 23.46 27.82
N LEU A 29 -5.08 24.48 27.07
CA LEU A 29 -5.63 24.31 25.74
C LEU A 29 -4.56 23.89 24.72
N VAL A 30 -3.34 24.46 24.77
CA VAL A 30 -2.24 24.14 23.83
C VAL A 30 -1.14 23.36 24.56
N VAL A 31 -0.76 22.19 24.01
CA VAL A 31 0.08 21.20 24.69
C VAL A 31 1.17 20.65 23.76
N ASP A 32 2.43 20.64 24.18
CA ASP A 32 3.52 20.07 23.39
C ASP A 32 3.42 18.54 23.29
N VAL A 33 3.74 17.96 22.13
CA VAL A 33 3.87 16.50 21.98
C VAL A 33 4.94 15.99 22.94
N GLY A 34 4.55 15.07 23.82
CA GLY A 34 5.46 14.44 24.79
C GLY A 34 5.67 15.26 26.07
N ALA A 35 5.04 16.42 26.23
CA ALA A 35 4.92 17.04 27.54
C ALA A 35 4.02 16.17 28.44
N TYR A 36 4.41 16.08 29.72
CA TYR A 36 3.68 15.32 30.71
C TYR A 36 3.47 16.19 31.96
N ARG A 37 2.22 16.43 32.34
CA ARG A 37 1.85 17.30 33.47
C ARG A 37 1.05 16.60 34.56
N ASP A 38 0.49 15.43 34.27
CA ASP A 38 -0.32 14.61 35.19
C ASP A 38 -1.48 15.41 35.86
N GLU A 39 -2.11 16.29 35.10
CA GLU A 39 -3.21 17.15 35.52
C GLU A 39 -4.30 17.17 34.43
N ALA A 40 -5.56 16.94 34.81
CA ALA A 40 -6.64 16.84 33.83
C ALA A 40 -7.04 18.21 33.25
N TYR A 41 -7.32 18.24 31.95
CA TYR A 41 -7.89 19.43 31.31
C TYR A 41 -9.36 19.59 31.71
N ALA A 42 -9.69 20.70 32.37
CA ALA A 42 -11.04 20.96 32.88
C ALA A 42 -12.10 20.96 31.76
N GLY A 43 -11.72 21.42 30.56
CA GLY A 43 -12.56 21.45 29.37
C GLY A 43 -12.56 20.15 28.54
N CYS A 44 -12.07 19.03 29.09
CA CYS A 44 -11.91 17.80 28.32
C CYS A 44 -13.25 17.24 27.83
N ARG A 45 -13.42 17.11 26.51
CA ARG A 45 -14.65 16.57 25.91
C ARG A 45 -14.82 15.05 26.05
N VAL A 46 -13.74 14.33 26.40
CA VAL A 46 -13.76 12.87 26.53
C VAL A 46 -14.01 12.45 27.98
N CYS A 47 -13.25 12.98 28.94
CA CYS A 47 -13.38 12.63 30.36
C CYS A 47 -14.19 13.64 31.19
N GLY A 48 -14.66 14.75 30.60
CA GLY A 48 -15.38 15.80 31.34
C GLY A 48 -14.56 16.47 32.45
N GLY A 49 -13.23 16.42 32.38
CA GLY A 49 -12.33 16.95 33.41
C GLY A 49 -11.88 15.94 34.49
N ASP A 50 -12.38 14.70 34.47
CA ASP A 50 -12.02 13.66 35.47
C ASP A 50 -10.56 13.17 35.36
N GLY A 51 -9.95 13.30 34.18
CA GLY A 51 -8.58 12.84 33.91
C GLY A 51 -8.47 11.34 33.64
N SER A 52 -9.56 10.58 33.69
CA SER A 52 -9.59 9.15 33.38
C SER A 52 -10.67 8.81 32.36
N VAL A 53 -10.42 7.78 31.55
CA VAL A 53 -11.38 7.25 30.57
C VAL A 53 -11.40 5.73 30.65
N ALA A 54 -12.60 5.16 30.59
CA ALA A 54 -12.75 3.73 30.37
C ALA A 54 -12.69 3.46 28.87
N GLU A 55 -11.66 2.75 28.44
CA GLU A 55 -11.47 2.37 27.05
C GLU A 55 -11.55 0.86 26.88
N VAL A 56 -12.03 0.45 25.73
CA VAL A 56 -12.02 -0.95 25.32
C VAL A 56 -10.58 -1.45 25.23
N CYS A 57 -10.29 -2.63 25.76
CA CYS A 57 -8.95 -3.18 25.61
C CYS A 57 -8.76 -3.68 24.17
N TYR A 58 -8.13 -2.86 23.32
CA TYR A 58 -7.88 -3.19 21.91
C TYR A 58 -7.04 -4.47 21.75
N ARG A 59 -6.13 -4.72 22.68
CA ARG A 59 -5.24 -5.90 22.64
C ARG A 59 -5.96 -7.22 22.88
N CYS A 60 -7.11 -7.23 23.53
CA CYS A 60 -7.96 -8.43 23.64
C CYS A 60 -9.32 -8.28 22.94
N GLY A 61 -9.55 -7.17 22.25
CA GLY A 61 -10.84 -6.87 21.61
C GLY A 61 -12.02 -6.95 22.58
N GLN A 62 -11.85 -6.48 23.82
CA GLN A 62 -12.83 -6.54 24.93
C GLN A 62 -13.10 -7.91 25.56
N SER A 63 -12.47 -8.98 25.09
CA SER A 63 -12.72 -10.32 25.65
C SER A 63 -12.13 -10.56 27.05
N GLY A 64 -11.22 -9.69 27.50
CA GLY A 64 -10.41 -9.92 28.71
C GLY A 64 -9.35 -11.03 28.55
N ARG A 65 -9.37 -11.76 27.44
CA ARG A 65 -8.59 -12.97 27.22
C ARG A 65 -7.75 -12.85 25.95
N ARG A 66 -6.63 -13.55 25.88
CA ARG A 66 -5.75 -13.54 24.70
C ARG A 66 -5.30 -14.93 24.35
N ARG A 67 -5.26 -15.21 23.05
CA ARG A 67 -4.84 -16.50 22.53
C ARG A 67 -3.32 -16.65 22.63
N ALA A 68 -2.86 -17.66 23.36
CA ALA A 68 -1.46 -18.05 23.47
C ALA A 68 -1.12 -19.11 22.41
N GLN A 69 -1.30 -18.76 21.14
CA GLN A 69 -1.10 -19.66 20.00
C GLN A 69 -0.51 -18.90 18.81
N LEU A 70 0.47 -19.51 18.17
CA LEU A 70 0.98 -19.13 16.85
C LEU A 70 0.88 -20.35 15.94
N VAL A 71 0.47 -20.16 14.68
CA VAL A 71 0.53 -21.23 13.67
C VAL A 71 1.50 -20.84 12.58
N VAL A 72 2.39 -21.76 12.25
CA VAL A 72 3.31 -21.64 11.11
C VAL A 72 2.90 -22.70 10.08
N THR A 73 2.65 -22.27 8.85
CA THR A 73 2.22 -23.12 7.74
C THR A 73 3.23 -22.99 6.59
N VAL A 74 3.58 -24.11 5.97
CA VAL A 74 4.32 -24.14 4.69
C VAL A 74 3.43 -24.77 3.63
N VAL A 75 3.31 -24.11 2.48
CA VAL A 75 2.53 -24.56 1.32
C VAL A 75 3.44 -24.79 0.13
N ASN A 76 3.34 -25.98 -0.48
CA ASN A 76 3.93 -26.26 -1.78
C ASN A 76 2.93 -25.91 -2.89
N LEU A 77 3.24 -24.88 -3.67
CA LEU A 77 2.37 -24.44 -4.76
C LEU A 77 2.30 -25.39 -5.94
N ASP A 78 3.27 -26.29 -6.13
CA ASP A 78 3.23 -27.19 -7.30
C ASP A 78 2.29 -28.38 -7.01
N SER A 79 2.27 -28.84 -5.77
CA SER A 79 1.48 -30.01 -5.32
C SER A 79 0.20 -29.65 -4.57
N GLY A 80 0.06 -28.42 -4.09
CA GLY A 80 -1.04 -28.00 -3.21
C GLY A 80 -0.96 -28.60 -1.80
N ALA A 81 0.15 -29.24 -1.45
CA ALA A 81 0.36 -29.77 -0.12
C ALA A 81 0.62 -28.63 0.88
N ALA A 82 0.09 -28.77 2.09
CA ALA A 82 0.35 -27.86 3.20
C ALA A 82 0.63 -28.64 4.47
N ALA A 83 1.65 -28.19 5.21
CA ALA A 83 1.95 -28.67 6.54
C ALA A 83 1.99 -27.49 7.49
N SER A 84 1.31 -27.63 8.63
CA SER A 84 1.29 -26.61 9.67
C SER A 84 1.80 -27.15 11.00
N ARG A 85 2.44 -26.27 11.76
CA ARG A 85 2.76 -26.50 13.17
C ARG A 85 2.03 -25.48 14.04
N ARG A 86 1.27 -25.99 15.00
CA ARG A 86 0.68 -25.20 16.07
C ARG A 86 1.68 -25.06 17.21
N LEU A 87 2.08 -23.82 17.52
CA LEU A 87 2.90 -23.47 18.66
C LEU A 87 1.98 -23.05 19.81
N VAL A 88 1.97 -23.87 20.86
CA VAL A 88 1.32 -23.60 22.15
C VAL A 88 2.31 -23.95 23.26
N PRO A 89 2.17 -23.36 24.46
CA PRO A 89 3.11 -23.59 25.55
C PRO A 89 3.35 -25.08 25.81
N GLY A 90 4.60 -25.47 26.00
CA GLY A 90 5.00 -26.83 26.37
C GLY A 90 4.80 -27.94 25.35
N ARG A 91 4.21 -27.69 24.17
CA ARG A 91 4.02 -28.72 23.13
C ARG A 91 5.16 -28.84 22.13
N VAL A 92 5.93 -27.78 21.96
CA VAL A 92 7.13 -27.76 21.11
C VAL A 92 8.24 -27.15 21.94
N VAL A 93 9.44 -27.74 21.86
CA VAL A 93 10.63 -27.19 22.52
C VAL A 93 11.04 -25.93 21.76
N PRO A 94 11.06 -24.75 22.38
CA PRO A 94 11.49 -23.53 21.71
C PRO A 94 12.97 -23.62 21.30
N GLN A 95 13.27 -23.34 20.03
CA GLN A 95 14.65 -23.20 19.52
C GLN A 95 15.04 -21.73 19.64
N VAL A 96 15.66 -21.39 20.76
CA VAL A 96 15.90 -20.00 21.16
C VAL A 96 17.39 -19.68 21.02
N ASP A 97 17.69 -18.58 20.32
CA ASP A 97 19.06 -18.09 20.15
C ASP A 97 19.55 -17.28 21.38
N ALA A 98 20.77 -16.75 21.31
CA ALA A 98 21.36 -15.93 22.37
C ALA A 98 20.57 -14.63 22.64
N GLU A 99 19.79 -14.15 21.67
CA GLU A 99 18.93 -12.97 21.77
C GLU A 99 17.58 -13.28 22.42
N ARG A 100 17.35 -14.54 22.81
CA ARG A 100 16.08 -15.05 23.37
C ARG A 100 14.95 -15.03 22.35
N VAL A 101 15.30 -15.23 21.09
CA VAL A 101 14.37 -15.23 19.96
C VAL A 101 14.26 -16.62 19.37
N TRP A 102 13.04 -17.03 19.04
CA TRP A 102 12.80 -18.19 18.18
C TRP A 102 12.59 -17.73 16.75
N ARG A 103 13.47 -18.14 15.84
CA ARG A 103 13.43 -17.81 14.41
C ARG A 103 12.76 -18.91 13.59
N ALA A 104 12.23 -18.54 12.43
CA ALA A 104 11.43 -19.44 11.61
C ALA A 104 12.23 -20.57 10.94
N ARG A 105 13.53 -20.36 10.71
CA ARG A 105 14.40 -21.17 9.84
C ARG A 105 14.27 -22.68 10.01
N GLU A 106 14.48 -23.20 11.21
CA GLU A 106 14.49 -24.64 11.48
C GLU A 106 13.07 -25.22 11.32
N LEU A 107 12.08 -24.62 11.97
CA LEU A 107 10.68 -25.06 11.89
C LEU A 107 10.12 -25.01 10.47
N VAL A 108 10.39 -23.94 9.73
CA VAL A 108 9.95 -23.79 8.34
C VAL A 108 10.71 -24.77 7.43
N GLY A 109 11.98 -25.06 7.71
CA GLY A 109 12.75 -26.10 7.02
C GLY A 109 12.13 -27.48 7.16
N GLU A 110 11.81 -27.90 8.39
CA GLU A 110 11.14 -29.19 8.66
C GLU A 110 9.78 -29.31 7.94
N LEU A 111 8.97 -28.24 8.00
CA LEU A 111 7.68 -28.20 7.33
C LEU A 111 7.85 -28.21 5.80
N ALA A 112 8.84 -27.50 5.27
CA ALA A 112 9.16 -27.48 3.84
C ALA A 112 9.57 -28.86 3.32
N GLU A 113 10.42 -29.58 4.06
CA GLU A 113 10.78 -30.97 3.74
C GLU A 113 9.54 -31.87 3.71
N THR A 114 8.64 -31.72 4.69
CA THR A 114 7.40 -32.51 4.78
C THR A 114 6.51 -32.36 3.53
N VAL A 115 6.46 -31.16 2.94
CA VAL A 115 5.65 -30.89 1.74
C VAL A 115 6.45 -30.89 0.44
N GLY A 116 7.75 -31.23 0.49
CA GLY A 116 8.63 -31.28 -0.67
C GLY A 116 8.98 -29.92 -1.29
N VAL A 117 8.99 -28.84 -0.50
CA VAL A 117 9.45 -27.52 -0.95
C VAL A 117 10.97 -27.46 -0.93
N ARG A 118 11.56 -27.06 -2.05
CA ARG A 118 13.02 -26.83 -2.19
C ARG A 118 13.38 -25.35 -2.28
N GLY A 119 12.40 -24.49 -2.53
CA GLY A 119 12.57 -23.05 -2.61
C GLY A 119 11.42 -22.28 -1.96
N LEU A 120 11.68 -21.62 -0.83
CA LEU A 120 10.70 -20.85 -0.04
C LEU A 120 10.50 -19.40 -0.52
N ARG A 121 10.65 -19.18 -1.83
CA ARG A 121 10.56 -17.84 -2.41
C ARG A 121 9.71 -17.83 -3.67
N PRO A 122 8.41 -18.12 -3.56
CA PRO A 122 7.49 -17.60 -4.54
C PRO A 122 7.54 -16.07 -4.42
N ARG A 123 7.20 -15.38 -5.50
CA ARG A 123 7.19 -13.91 -5.58
C ARG A 123 6.11 -13.26 -4.67
N TRP A 124 5.59 -14.00 -3.69
CA TRP A 124 4.40 -13.73 -2.91
C TRP A 124 4.79 -13.59 -1.44
N GLY A 125 4.42 -12.49 -0.81
CA GLY A 125 4.65 -12.25 0.61
C GLY A 125 6.05 -11.74 0.96
N ARG A 126 6.16 -11.14 2.16
CA ARG A 126 7.38 -10.50 2.67
C ARG A 126 8.22 -11.39 3.60
N ARG A 127 7.78 -12.64 3.82
CA ARG A 127 8.28 -13.53 4.87
C ARG A 127 9.65 -14.10 4.53
N ARG A 128 10.52 -14.23 5.53
CA ARG A 128 11.89 -14.74 5.42
C ARG A 128 12.12 -15.86 6.44
N LEU A 129 13.08 -16.73 6.13
CA LEU A 129 13.48 -17.80 7.05
C LEU A 129 14.04 -17.26 8.38
N ASP A 130 14.59 -16.05 8.37
CA ASP A 130 15.13 -15.42 9.59
C ASP A 130 14.11 -14.58 10.35
N ASP A 131 12.83 -14.63 9.93
CA ASP A 131 11.74 -13.98 10.64
C ASP A 131 11.66 -14.48 12.08
N ILE A 132 11.43 -13.54 12.98
CA ILE A 132 11.29 -13.81 14.40
C ILE A 132 9.88 -14.32 14.67
N LEU A 133 9.73 -15.59 15.05
CA LEU A 133 8.46 -16.21 15.45
C LEU A 133 7.99 -15.73 16.82
N VAL A 134 8.87 -15.79 17.81
CA VAL A 134 8.53 -15.48 19.21
C VAL A 134 9.69 -14.77 19.89
N TRP A 135 9.38 -13.68 20.60
CA TRP A 135 10.29 -13.02 21.54
C TRP A 135 10.00 -13.50 22.95
N TYR A 136 10.96 -14.18 23.58
CA TYR A 136 10.84 -14.60 24.97
C TYR A 136 11.30 -13.49 25.94
N PRO A 137 10.63 -13.32 27.08
CA PRO A 137 11.06 -12.34 28.08
C PRO A 137 12.41 -12.74 28.68
N THR A 138 13.15 -11.77 29.21
CA THR A 138 14.46 -12.02 29.82
C THR A 138 14.40 -12.98 31.02
N SER A 139 13.25 -13.06 31.68
CA SER A 139 13.01 -13.98 32.79
C SER A 139 12.78 -15.42 32.36
N TRP A 140 12.67 -15.73 31.07
CA TRP A 140 12.53 -17.10 30.56
C TRP A 140 13.89 -17.78 30.44
N GLN A 141 13.98 -19.01 30.96
CA GLN A 141 15.12 -19.90 30.80
C GLN A 141 14.58 -21.34 30.62
N PRO A 142 15.27 -22.21 29.86
CA PRO A 142 14.78 -23.55 29.53
C PRO A 142 14.65 -24.47 30.76
N ASP A 143 15.45 -24.23 31.80
CA ASP A 143 15.57 -25.00 33.04
C ASP A 143 14.63 -24.53 34.17
N LEU A 144 13.83 -23.48 33.93
CA LEU A 144 12.84 -23.02 34.90
C LEU A 144 11.84 -24.11 35.29
N PRO A 145 11.30 -24.08 36.53
CA PRO A 145 10.19 -24.94 36.93
C PRO A 145 9.06 -24.88 35.91
N GLN A 146 8.55 -26.05 35.51
CA GLN A 146 7.65 -26.21 34.37
C GLN A 146 6.49 -25.19 34.39
N ARG A 147 5.81 -25.01 35.52
CA ARG A 147 4.70 -24.05 35.65
C ARG A 147 5.10 -22.62 35.28
N ARG A 148 6.26 -22.15 35.73
CA ARG A 148 6.76 -20.78 35.47
C ARG A 148 7.20 -20.63 34.02
N ARG A 149 7.91 -21.64 33.50
CA ARG A 149 8.33 -21.70 32.09
C ARG A 149 7.13 -21.60 31.15
N LEU A 150 6.11 -22.42 31.36
CA LEU A 150 4.90 -22.47 30.53
C LEU A 150 4.09 -21.18 30.58
N ALA A 151 4.01 -20.51 31.74
CA ALA A 151 3.34 -19.23 31.86
C ALA A 151 4.04 -18.14 31.02
N LEU A 152 5.37 -18.10 31.04
CA LEU A 152 6.17 -17.17 30.23
C LEU A 152 6.07 -17.48 28.73
N GLU A 153 6.05 -18.75 28.36
CA GLU A 153 5.80 -19.17 26.96
C GLU A 153 4.41 -18.73 26.48
N ALA A 154 3.39 -18.87 27.33
CA ALA A 154 2.03 -18.46 27.02
C ALA A 154 1.93 -16.95 26.79
N ALA A 155 2.55 -16.15 27.66
CA ALA A 155 2.61 -14.71 27.52
C ALA A 155 3.37 -14.26 26.26
N ALA A 156 4.48 -14.94 25.93
CA ALA A 156 5.27 -14.65 24.73
C ALA A 156 4.50 -14.95 23.44
N LEU A 157 3.79 -16.08 23.38
CA LEU A 157 2.93 -16.43 22.25
C LEU A 157 1.72 -15.50 22.14
N ALA A 158 1.11 -15.13 23.27
CA ALA A 158 -0.01 -14.19 23.27
C ALA A 158 0.35 -12.81 22.70
N ARG A 159 1.64 -12.40 22.74
CA ARG A 159 2.13 -11.16 22.10
C ARG A 159 2.17 -11.21 20.58
N GLN A 160 1.96 -12.38 19.96
CA GLN A 160 1.92 -12.55 18.50
C GLN A 160 0.50 -12.43 17.93
N ASP A 161 -0.45 -11.87 18.67
CA ASP A 161 -1.87 -11.76 18.33
C ASP A 161 -2.16 -10.89 17.10
N PHE A 162 -1.26 -9.97 16.74
CA PHE A 162 -1.34 -9.18 15.52
C PHE A 162 -0.96 -9.96 14.25
N ASP A 163 -0.30 -11.11 14.40
CA ASP A 163 0.13 -11.99 13.30
C ASP A 163 0.19 -13.46 13.76
N PRO A 164 -0.96 -14.02 14.20
CA PRO A 164 -1.00 -15.32 14.88
C PRO A 164 -0.98 -16.51 13.91
N TRP A 165 -0.96 -16.24 12.60
CA TRP A 165 -0.88 -17.23 11.54
C TRP A 165 0.11 -16.79 10.46
N ARG A 166 1.21 -17.52 10.33
CA ARG A 166 2.29 -17.23 9.38
C ARG A 166 2.33 -18.28 8.29
N VAL A 167 2.07 -17.86 7.06
CA VAL A 167 2.06 -18.73 5.89
C VAL A 167 3.30 -18.47 5.06
N TYR A 168 4.14 -19.49 4.93
CA TYR A 168 5.27 -19.55 4.02
C TYR A 168 4.85 -20.34 2.81
N VAL A 169 5.19 -19.83 1.64
CA VAL A 169 4.81 -20.46 0.37
C VAL A 169 6.10 -20.84 -0.34
N GLY A 170 6.09 -21.92 -1.12
CA GLY A 170 7.27 -22.44 -1.79
C GLY A 170 6.94 -23.28 -3.02
N ARG A 171 7.98 -23.67 -3.76
CA ARG A 171 7.91 -24.59 -4.90
C ARG A 171 8.83 -25.78 -4.70
N SER A 172 8.59 -26.83 -5.48
CA SER A 172 9.36 -28.08 -5.48
C SER A 172 10.71 -27.93 -6.19
N THR A 173 10.88 -26.84 -6.94
CA THR A 173 12.14 -26.45 -7.59
C THR A 173 12.90 -25.46 -6.72
N GLU A 174 14.23 -25.49 -6.80
CA GLU A 174 15.07 -24.52 -6.11
C GLU A 174 14.76 -23.10 -6.60
N THR A 175 14.72 -22.15 -5.67
CA THR A 175 14.66 -20.74 -6.04
C THR A 175 16.07 -20.30 -6.47
N PRO A 176 16.20 -19.52 -7.57
CA PRO A 176 17.46 -18.84 -7.85
C PRO A 176 17.96 -18.07 -6.62
N SER A 177 19.29 -18.07 -6.44
CA SER A 177 19.95 -17.39 -5.31
C SER A 177 19.50 -15.93 -5.20
N PRO A 178 19.42 -15.36 -3.98
CA PRO A 178 19.17 -13.93 -3.80
C PRO A 178 20.08 -13.10 -4.70
N ALA A 179 19.52 -12.07 -5.33
CA ALA A 179 20.31 -11.11 -6.08
C ALA A 179 21.40 -10.53 -5.15
N VAL A 180 22.64 -10.46 -5.65
CA VAL A 180 23.73 -9.83 -4.91
C VAL A 180 23.37 -8.36 -4.71
N PRO A 181 23.36 -7.83 -3.47
CA PRO A 181 22.92 -6.46 -3.21
C PRO A 181 23.60 -5.38 -4.06
N GLY A 182 24.90 -5.52 -4.38
CA GLY A 182 25.60 -4.59 -5.27
C GLY A 182 25.06 -4.56 -6.71
N HIS A 183 24.59 -5.70 -7.25
CA HIS A 183 23.91 -5.77 -8.55
C HIS A 183 22.51 -5.16 -8.48
N GLU A 184 21.81 -5.37 -7.37
CA GLU A 184 20.48 -4.80 -7.14
C GLU A 184 20.54 -3.27 -7.09
N LEU A 185 21.51 -2.70 -6.35
CA LEU A 185 21.69 -1.26 -6.29
C LEU A 185 22.08 -0.68 -7.67
N ALA A 186 22.93 -1.37 -8.43
CA ALA A 186 23.24 -1.00 -9.82
C ALA A 186 21.99 -0.96 -10.70
N ARG A 187 21.09 -1.95 -10.57
CA ARG A 187 19.81 -1.97 -11.30
C ARG A 187 18.94 -0.77 -10.92
N LEU A 188 18.88 -0.43 -9.64
CA LEU A 188 18.14 0.74 -9.15
C LEU A 188 18.74 2.05 -9.68
N CYS A 189 20.07 2.17 -9.75
CA CYS A 189 20.74 3.32 -10.39
C CYS A 189 20.34 3.47 -11.86
N GLY A 190 20.39 2.37 -12.62
CA GLY A 190 19.99 2.36 -14.03
C GLY A 190 18.52 2.73 -14.23
N LEU A 191 17.64 2.28 -13.33
CA LEU A 191 16.25 2.67 -13.34
C LEU A 191 16.03 4.14 -12.97
N ALA A 192 16.84 4.71 -12.06
CA ALA A 192 16.82 6.13 -11.73
C ALA A 192 17.11 7.00 -12.97
N ASP A 193 18.17 6.67 -13.71
CA ASP A 193 18.55 7.38 -14.93
C ASP A 193 17.49 7.23 -16.01
N LEU A 194 16.93 6.03 -16.18
CA LEU A 194 15.86 5.73 -17.13
C LEU A 194 14.54 6.44 -16.79
N LEU A 195 14.21 6.62 -15.51
CA LEU A 195 13.00 7.33 -15.08
C LEU A 195 13.21 8.82 -14.85
N HIS A 196 14.44 9.31 -14.98
CA HIS A 196 14.80 10.69 -14.62
C HIS A 196 14.39 11.01 -13.18
N LEU A 197 14.80 10.15 -12.24
CA LEU A 197 14.58 10.27 -10.80
C LEU A 197 15.92 10.26 -10.08
N ASP A 198 15.96 10.84 -8.88
CA ASP A 198 17.08 10.62 -7.97
C ASP A 198 16.90 9.28 -7.27
N LEU A 199 17.91 8.42 -7.30
CA LEU A 199 17.99 7.32 -6.32
C LEU A 199 18.74 7.83 -5.09
N VAL A 200 18.04 7.89 -3.96
CA VAL A 200 18.57 8.37 -2.69
C VAL A 200 18.82 7.21 -1.76
N VAL A 201 20.09 7.07 -1.34
CA VAL A 201 20.52 6.24 -0.21
C VAL A 201 20.72 7.17 0.98
N GLU A 202 19.94 6.98 2.04
CA GLU A 202 19.98 7.83 3.22
C GLU A 202 20.31 7.02 4.46
N ALA A 203 21.20 7.57 5.30
CA ALA A 203 21.44 7.09 6.64
C ALA A 203 21.07 8.21 7.64
N ARG A 204 20.20 7.90 8.61
CA ARG A 204 19.68 8.89 9.56
C ARG A 204 19.67 8.35 10.99
N HIS A 205 20.06 9.18 11.95
CA HIS A 205 19.95 8.85 13.37
C HIS A 205 18.49 8.95 13.83
N ARG A 206 17.97 7.89 14.45
CA ARG A 206 16.61 7.83 14.97
C ARG A 206 16.56 7.05 16.29
N HIS A 207 16.12 7.71 17.36
CA HIS A 207 16.00 7.11 18.70
C HIS A 207 17.25 6.33 19.15
N GLY A 208 18.45 6.85 18.85
CA GLY A 208 19.72 6.22 19.18
C GLY A 208 20.22 5.16 18.18
N TRP A 209 19.44 4.84 17.15
CA TRP A 209 19.81 3.90 16.08
C TRP A 209 20.18 4.63 14.80
N LEU A 210 21.12 4.08 14.04
CA LEU A 210 21.37 4.52 12.67
C LEU A 210 20.58 3.62 11.71
N LEU A 211 19.69 4.22 10.91
CA LEU A 211 18.84 3.49 9.98
C LEU A 211 19.12 3.90 8.54
N TRP A 212 19.12 2.92 7.65
CA TRP A 212 19.39 3.05 6.21
C TRP A 212 18.11 2.90 5.40
N GLN A 213 17.97 3.71 4.35
CA GLN A 213 16.86 3.65 3.41
C GLN A 213 17.36 3.85 1.96
N VAL A 214 16.73 3.15 1.02
CA VAL A 214 16.87 3.37 -0.42
C VAL A 214 15.51 3.76 -1.01
N ARG A 215 15.44 4.84 -1.78
CA ARG A 215 14.19 5.34 -2.38
C ARG A 215 14.43 6.16 -3.64
N TYR A 216 13.38 6.39 -4.42
CA TYR A 216 13.39 7.40 -5.47
C TYR A 216 12.76 8.71 -4.99
N ASP A 217 13.37 9.83 -5.35
CA ASP A 217 12.86 11.18 -5.16
C ASP A 217 12.86 11.93 -6.50
N LEU A 218 12.00 12.94 -6.67
CA LEU A 218 12.16 13.87 -7.78
C LEU A 218 13.30 14.84 -7.49
N PRO A 219 14.13 15.20 -8.47
CA PRO A 219 15.15 16.22 -8.28
C PRO A 219 14.57 17.53 -7.74
N GLY A 220 15.23 18.11 -6.75
CA GLY A 220 14.77 19.31 -6.05
C GLY A 220 13.69 19.06 -4.99
N SER A 221 13.31 17.80 -4.74
CA SER A 221 12.46 17.47 -3.60
C SER A 221 13.18 17.79 -2.29
N PRO A 222 12.48 18.35 -1.28
CA PRO A 222 13.05 18.58 0.03
C PRO A 222 13.38 17.25 0.72
N VAL A 223 14.28 17.30 1.70
CA VAL A 223 14.56 16.14 2.56
C VAL A 223 13.26 15.75 3.28
N PRO A 224 12.83 14.48 3.19
CA PRO A 224 11.57 14.05 3.77
C PRO A 224 11.55 14.23 5.30
N ARG A 225 10.42 14.70 5.81
CA ARG A 225 10.13 14.71 7.25
C ARG A 225 10.05 13.28 7.76
N GLU A 226 10.37 13.07 9.03
CA GLU A 226 10.36 11.77 9.68
C GLU A 226 8.93 11.25 9.87
N ARG A 227 8.34 10.71 8.81
CA ARG A 227 7.04 10.03 8.88
C ARG A 227 7.21 8.57 8.53
N HIS A 228 7.15 7.73 9.56
CA HIS A 228 6.80 6.30 9.51
C HIS A 228 7.54 5.39 8.51
N VAL A 229 8.74 5.72 8.05
CA VAL A 229 9.48 4.79 7.19
C VAL A 229 10.31 3.81 8.04
N ALA A 230 10.11 2.52 7.80
CA ALA A 230 10.98 1.47 8.32
C ALA A 230 12.33 1.55 7.59
N GLY A 231 13.41 1.79 8.33
CA GLY A 231 14.78 1.70 7.80
C GLY A 231 15.43 0.38 8.21
N ALA A 232 16.46 -0.03 7.47
CA ALA A 232 17.26 -1.20 7.80
C ALA A 232 18.46 -0.81 8.67
N VAL A 233 19.02 -1.78 9.41
CA VAL A 233 20.18 -1.57 10.29
C VAL A 233 21.49 -1.37 9.51
N ASP A 234 21.53 -1.77 8.25
CA ASP A 234 22.68 -1.63 7.35
C ASP A 234 22.24 -1.44 5.89
N LEU A 235 23.18 -0.98 5.05
CA LEU A 235 22.91 -0.70 3.63
C LEU A 235 22.58 -1.95 2.82
N ALA A 236 23.23 -3.09 3.05
CA ALA A 236 23.00 -4.30 2.28
C ALA A 236 21.58 -4.84 2.53
N SER A 237 21.14 -4.81 3.79
CA SER A 237 19.78 -5.12 4.22
C SER A 237 18.76 -4.13 3.63
N ALA A 238 19.09 -2.83 3.56
CA ALA A 238 18.24 -1.83 2.92
C ALA A 238 18.04 -2.13 1.43
N VAL A 239 19.13 -2.38 0.70
CA VAL A 239 19.08 -2.71 -0.73
C VAL A 239 18.33 -4.02 -0.98
N ALA A 240 18.64 -5.08 -0.24
CA ALA A 240 17.97 -6.38 -0.36
C ALA A 240 16.47 -6.33 -0.01
N GLY A 241 16.06 -5.36 0.81
CA GLY A 241 14.65 -5.12 1.16
C GLY A 241 13.90 -4.21 0.18
N THR A 242 14.59 -3.57 -0.76
CA THR A 242 14.00 -2.54 -1.63
C THR A 242 13.55 -3.13 -2.96
N THR A 243 12.23 -3.12 -3.19
CA THR A 243 11.64 -3.33 -4.52
C THR A 243 11.42 -1.98 -5.23
N VAL A 244 11.25 -1.98 -6.56
CA VAL A 244 10.93 -0.77 -7.34
C VAL A 244 9.70 -0.05 -6.79
N ALA A 245 8.60 -0.80 -6.55
CA ALA A 245 7.38 -0.25 -5.98
C ALA A 245 7.62 0.36 -4.58
N SER A 246 8.40 -0.31 -3.72
CA SER A 246 8.72 0.21 -2.38
C SER A 246 9.58 1.47 -2.42
N ALA A 247 10.49 1.58 -3.40
CA ALA A 247 11.34 2.75 -3.58
C ALA A 247 10.56 3.98 -4.08
N LEU A 248 9.52 3.77 -4.89
CA LEU A 248 8.63 4.83 -5.39
C LEU A 248 7.50 5.17 -4.42
N ARG A 249 7.17 4.29 -3.47
CA ARG A 249 6.10 4.51 -2.50
C ARG A 249 6.27 5.85 -1.78
N GLY A 250 5.21 6.68 -1.79
CA GLY A 250 5.20 8.01 -1.17
C GLY A 250 5.94 9.10 -1.96
N LEU A 251 6.25 8.86 -3.24
CA LEU A 251 6.82 9.88 -4.14
C LEU A 251 5.88 11.08 -4.32
N ASP A 252 4.56 10.87 -4.30
CA ASP A 252 3.54 11.93 -4.35
C ASP A 252 3.68 12.90 -3.17
N GLU A 253 3.88 12.37 -1.96
CA GLU A 253 4.02 13.17 -0.74
C GLU A 253 5.36 13.90 -0.69
N ARG A 254 6.46 13.20 -0.99
CA ARG A 254 7.81 13.76 -0.94
C ARG A 254 8.07 14.77 -2.07
N GLY A 255 7.58 14.46 -3.27
CA GLY A 255 7.75 15.25 -4.47
C GLY A 255 6.65 16.31 -4.69
N ARG A 256 5.71 16.47 -3.75
CA ARG A 256 4.59 17.43 -3.84
C ARG A 256 5.02 18.86 -4.18
N HIS A 257 6.19 19.26 -3.70
CA HIS A 257 6.76 20.59 -3.91
C HIS A 257 8.01 20.57 -4.81
N ALA A 258 8.29 19.43 -5.46
CA ALA A 258 9.36 19.35 -6.43
C ALA A 258 9.07 20.30 -7.60
N PRO A 259 10.10 20.95 -8.16
CA PRO A 259 9.91 21.80 -9.32
C PRO A 259 9.42 20.98 -10.52
N ALA A 260 8.56 21.59 -11.34
CA ALA A 260 8.02 20.96 -12.53
C ALA A 260 8.74 21.48 -13.77
N TYR A 261 9.37 20.59 -14.51
CA TYR A 261 10.06 20.88 -15.77
C TYR A 261 9.59 19.89 -16.84
N THR A 262 9.60 20.32 -18.10
CA THR A 262 9.51 19.37 -19.22
C THR A 262 10.76 18.50 -19.25
N VAL A 263 10.67 17.33 -19.86
CA VAL A 263 11.80 16.40 -19.97
C VAL A 263 12.44 16.53 -21.35
N ARG A 264 13.74 16.80 -21.39
CA ARG A 264 14.54 16.74 -22.62
C ARG A 264 15.07 15.32 -22.83
N PRO A 265 15.06 14.80 -24.06
CA PRO A 265 15.70 13.54 -24.35
C PRO A 265 17.21 13.67 -24.14
N VAL A 266 17.76 12.85 -23.25
CA VAL A 266 19.21 12.72 -23.05
C VAL A 266 19.59 11.24 -23.12
N PRO A 267 20.80 10.90 -23.58
CA PRO A 267 21.29 9.54 -23.46
C PRO A 267 21.30 9.09 -22.00
N THR A 268 20.89 7.86 -21.74
CA THR A 268 21.05 7.23 -20.43
C THR A 268 22.54 7.15 -20.09
N ALA A 269 22.90 7.49 -18.85
CA ALA A 269 24.27 7.39 -18.39
C ALA A 269 24.75 5.91 -18.32
N ASP A 270 26.06 5.71 -18.41
CA ASP A 270 26.66 4.39 -18.23
C ASP A 270 26.67 4.02 -16.74
N VAL A 271 25.84 3.05 -16.36
CA VAL A 271 25.68 2.61 -14.97
C VAL A 271 26.56 1.40 -14.72
N PRO A 272 27.38 1.39 -13.66
CA PRO A 272 28.22 0.25 -13.33
C PRO A 272 27.36 -1.00 -13.09
N ARG A 273 27.81 -2.16 -13.57
CA ARG A 273 27.09 -3.43 -13.39
C ARG A 273 26.97 -3.87 -11.92
N VAL A 274 27.87 -3.40 -11.06
CA VAL A 274 27.92 -3.66 -9.62
C VAL A 274 28.31 -2.35 -8.92
N VAL A 275 27.59 -2.02 -7.85
CA VAL A 275 27.99 -0.97 -6.92
C VAL A 275 28.69 -1.60 -5.71
N ASP A 276 29.85 -1.06 -5.35
CA ASP A 276 30.56 -1.39 -4.11
C ASP A 276 29.84 -0.75 -2.91
N LEU A 277 29.06 -1.57 -2.20
CA LEU A 277 28.24 -1.12 -1.07
C LEU A 277 29.10 -0.67 0.11
N ASP A 278 30.23 -1.32 0.37
CA ASP A 278 31.09 -0.96 1.50
C ASP A 278 31.72 0.40 1.28
N ARG A 279 32.16 0.68 0.04
CA ARG A 279 32.68 2.00 -0.33
C ARG A 279 31.60 3.07 -0.24
N LEU A 280 30.38 2.78 -0.70
CA LEU A 280 29.27 3.72 -0.61
C LEU A 280 28.89 4.01 0.85
N ALA A 281 28.76 2.96 1.67
CA ALA A 281 28.45 3.07 3.09
C ALA A 281 29.51 3.87 3.85
N ARG A 282 30.80 3.60 3.62
CA ARG A 282 31.90 4.37 4.24
C ARG A 282 31.82 5.85 3.92
N LYS A 283 31.46 6.23 2.69
CA LYS A 283 31.32 7.65 2.33
C LYS A 283 30.14 8.31 3.03
N VAL A 284 28.96 7.66 3.04
CA VAL A 284 27.78 8.18 3.75
C VAL A 284 28.04 8.30 5.26
N LEU A 285 28.73 7.33 5.85
CA LEU A 285 29.15 7.38 7.25
C LEU A 285 30.19 8.47 7.54
N ALA A 286 31.06 8.79 6.58
CA ALA A 286 31.98 9.92 6.70
C ALA A 286 31.25 11.27 6.71
N ASP A 287 30.20 11.41 5.90
CA ASP A 287 29.34 12.61 5.90
C ASP A 287 28.49 12.73 7.18
N LEU A 288 28.27 11.63 7.90
CA LEU A 288 27.61 11.61 9.21
C LEU A 288 28.50 12.07 10.37
N ALA A 289 29.80 12.29 10.15
CA ALA A 289 30.71 12.66 11.22
C ALA A 289 30.31 13.97 11.92
N GLY A 290 30.46 14.01 13.25
CA GLY A 290 30.04 15.16 14.08
C GLY A 290 28.57 15.08 14.50
N ASP A 291 27.90 16.23 14.60
CA ASP A 291 26.51 16.35 15.08
C ASP A 291 25.47 16.30 13.94
N ALA A 292 25.82 15.69 12.80
CA ALA A 292 24.91 15.61 11.65
C ALA A 292 23.73 14.66 11.94
N PRO A 293 22.47 15.11 11.82
CA PRO A 293 21.30 14.23 12.04
C PRO A 293 21.16 13.11 10.99
N GLY A 294 21.81 13.25 9.83
CA GLY A 294 21.73 12.31 8.73
C GLY A 294 22.70 12.65 7.59
N ALA A 295 22.84 11.74 6.63
CA ALA A 295 23.54 11.98 5.36
C ALA A 295 22.84 11.26 4.20
N GLN A 296 23.04 11.77 2.99
CA GLN A 296 22.51 11.19 1.75
C GLN A 296 23.62 10.97 0.72
N ALA A 297 23.56 9.82 0.04
CA ALA A 297 24.16 9.63 -1.26
C ALA A 297 23.05 9.60 -2.32
N ILE A 298 23.17 10.45 -3.34
CA ILE A 298 22.16 10.68 -4.37
C ILE A 298 22.76 10.31 -5.72
N TRP A 299 22.21 9.30 -6.38
CA TRP A 299 22.57 8.99 -7.76
C TRP A 299 21.74 9.88 -8.70
N ARG A 300 22.43 10.68 -9.51
CA ARG A 300 21.83 11.56 -10.52
C ARG A 300 22.78 11.68 -11.71
N ASP A 301 22.26 11.52 -12.91
CA ASP A 301 23.00 11.67 -14.17
C ASP A 301 24.27 10.80 -14.20
N GLY A 302 24.15 9.53 -13.79
CA GLY A 302 25.26 8.58 -13.84
C GLY A 302 26.32 8.72 -12.74
N ARG A 303 26.08 9.51 -11.68
CA ARG A 303 27.09 9.76 -10.62
C ARG A 303 26.47 9.88 -9.23
N TRP A 304 27.25 9.47 -8.22
CA TRP A 304 26.92 9.63 -6.81
C TRP A 304 27.33 11.01 -6.28
N TRP A 305 26.37 11.70 -5.66
CA TRP A 305 26.54 12.95 -4.93
C TRP A 305 26.35 12.71 -3.44
N HIS A 306 27.27 13.23 -2.65
CA HIS A 306 27.33 13.00 -1.21
C HIS A 306 27.04 14.31 -0.48
N THR A 307 26.15 14.28 0.50
CA THR A 307 25.84 15.47 1.31
C THR A 307 25.43 15.10 2.73
N PRO A 308 26.01 15.77 3.75
CA PRO A 308 25.43 15.76 5.09
C PRO A 308 24.09 16.49 5.11
N LEU A 309 23.26 16.17 6.10
CA LEU A 309 22.01 16.86 6.39
C LEU A 309 22.23 17.83 7.56
N HIS A 310 21.61 19.00 7.47
CA HIS A 310 21.66 20.02 8.52
C HIS A 310 20.26 20.41 8.99
N PRO A 311 20.10 20.77 10.28
CA PRO A 311 18.92 21.46 10.77
C PRO A 311 18.61 22.72 9.94
N ALA A 312 17.36 22.86 9.50
CA ALA A 312 16.89 23.96 8.64
C ALA A 312 15.75 24.78 9.27
N GLY A 313 15.56 24.63 10.58
CA GLY A 313 14.45 25.20 11.34
C GLY A 313 13.47 24.15 11.83
N ARG A 314 12.35 24.60 12.38
CA ARG A 314 11.32 23.76 12.98
C ARG A 314 9.97 24.00 12.30
N VAL A 315 9.15 22.96 12.18
CA VAL A 315 7.76 23.09 11.80
C VAL A 315 6.92 22.75 13.00
N GLU A 316 6.03 23.66 13.32
CA GLU A 316 4.98 23.44 14.27
C GLU A 316 3.74 22.94 13.53
N GLU A 317 3.27 21.76 13.89
CA GLU A 317 1.99 21.21 13.45
C GLU A 317 1.04 21.22 14.65
N LEU A 318 -0.05 21.99 14.52
CA LEU A 318 -1.14 22.02 15.48
C LEU A 318 -2.25 21.07 15.02
N TYR A 319 -2.72 20.21 15.91
CA TYR A 319 -3.92 19.41 15.66
C TYR A 319 -4.78 19.31 16.92
N GLU A 320 -6.08 19.46 16.76
CA GLU A 320 -7.04 19.25 17.84
C GLU A 320 -7.16 17.74 18.12
N ARG A 321 -7.02 17.35 19.39
CA ARG A 321 -7.36 16.01 19.88
C ARG A 321 -8.85 15.93 20.15
N GLU A 322 -9.37 14.70 20.23
CA GLU A 322 -10.74 14.43 20.67
C GLU A 322 -11.05 15.04 22.06
N THR A 323 -10.03 15.22 22.91
CA THR A 323 -10.14 15.89 24.21
C THR A 323 -10.49 17.38 24.12
N GLY A 324 -10.39 17.99 22.95
CA GLY A 324 -10.52 19.45 22.74
C GLY A 324 -9.24 20.24 22.99
N GLN A 325 -8.15 19.58 23.42
CA GLN A 325 -6.82 20.21 23.47
C GLN A 325 -6.18 20.27 22.08
N ILE A 326 -5.37 21.29 21.85
CA ILE A 326 -4.58 21.52 20.65
C ILE A 326 -3.16 21.04 20.92
N VAL A 327 -2.74 20.03 20.17
CA VAL A 327 -1.40 19.46 20.30
C VAL A 327 -0.45 20.16 19.36
N GLN A 328 0.67 20.57 19.92
CA GLN A 328 1.78 21.20 19.25
C GLN A 328 2.88 20.17 19.00
N ARG A 329 3.04 19.75 17.74
CA ARG A 329 4.16 18.90 17.32
C ARG A 329 5.20 19.76 16.65
N VAL A 330 6.40 19.82 17.23
CA VAL A 330 7.53 20.57 16.65
C VAL A 330 8.51 19.59 16.02
N GLU A 331 8.55 19.54 14.69
CA GLU A 331 9.49 18.70 13.94
C GLU A 331 10.70 19.50 13.45
N GLN A 332 11.89 18.94 13.57
CA GLN A 332 13.10 19.50 12.96
C GLN A 332 13.03 19.31 11.43
N LYS A 333 13.06 20.40 10.67
CA LYS A 333 13.31 20.33 9.23
C LYS A 333 14.79 20.05 8.99
N LEU A 334 15.06 19.19 8.02
CA LEU A 334 16.41 18.94 7.52
C LEU A 334 16.55 19.54 6.12
N ARG A 335 17.77 19.97 5.80
CA ARG A 335 18.19 20.36 4.45
C ARG A 335 19.50 19.69 4.10
N ARG A 336 19.76 19.51 2.81
CA ARG A 336 21.08 19.10 2.33
C ARG A 336 22.06 20.25 2.54
N ALA A 337 23.29 19.93 2.94
CA ALA A 337 24.38 20.90 3.00
C ALA A 337 24.75 21.41 1.60
N THR A 338 24.71 20.51 0.62
CA THR A 338 24.94 20.83 -0.78
C THR A 338 23.92 20.08 -1.61
N GLU A 339 23.11 20.81 -2.39
CA GLU A 339 22.20 20.22 -3.36
C GLU A 339 23.00 19.71 -4.56
N PRO A 340 22.68 18.52 -5.10
CA PRO A 340 23.23 18.10 -6.38
C PRO A 340 22.80 19.10 -7.48
N PRO A 341 23.62 19.29 -8.53
CA PRO A 341 23.33 20.24 -9.60
C PRO A 341 22.04 19.86 -10.34
N ASP A 342 21.43 20.87 -10.98
CA ASP A 342 20.24 20.69 -11.79
C ASP A 342 20.44 19.56 -12.82
N PRO A 343 19.48 18.63 -12.94
CA PRO A 343 19.57 17.52 -13.88
C PRO A 343 19.73 17.98 -15.32
N VAL A 344 20.58 17.29 -16.08
CA VAL A 344 20.85 17.64 -17.49
C VAL A 344 19.64 17.50 -18.42
N TRP A 345 18.66 16.69 -18.03
CA TRP A 345 17.42 16.44 -18.77
C TRP A 345 16.31 17.46 -18.46
N TRP A 346 16.53 18.42 -17.56
CA TRP A 346 15.56 19.49 -17.33
C TRP A 346 15.37 20.36 -18.57
N GLY A 347 14.11 20.45 -18.98
CA GLY A 347 13.62 21.26 -20.08
C GLY A 347 13.20 22.65 -19.66
N GLU A 348 12.08 23.09 -20.22
CA GLU A 348 11.45 24.36 -19.85
C GLU A 348 10.70 24.19 -18.51
N PRO A 349 10.73 25.18 -17.61
CA PRO A 349 9.85 25.21 -16.46
C PRO A 349 8.38 25.07 -16.88
N ILE A 350 7.62 24.20 -16.22
CA ILE A 350 6.19 24.07 -16.45
C ILE A 350 5.48 25.18 -15.70
N ALA A 351 4.73 26.02 -16.43
CA ALA A 351 3.91 27.06 -15.82
C ALA A 351 2.88 26.45 -14.85
N GLN A 352 2.69 27.11 -13.71
CA GLN A 352 1.77 26.67 -12.66
C GLN A 352 0.91 27.84 -12.22
N ARG A 353 -0.40 27.62 -12.08
CA ARG A 353 -1.32 28.60 -11.48
C ARG A 353 -1.66 28.20 -10.04
N PRO A 354 -1.93 29.14 -9.13
CA PRO A 354 -2.45 28.83 -7.81
C PRO A 354 -3.77 28.06 -7.88
N CYS A 355 -3.98 27.09 -6.99
CA CYS A 355 -5.26 26.42 -6.87
C CYS A 355 -6.31 27.38 -6.29
N PRO A 356 -7.46 27.60 -6.96
CA PRO A 356 -8.49 28.53 -6.48
C PRO A 356 -9.16 28.05 -5.19
N ASP A 357 -9.12 26.75 -4.92
CA ASP A 357 -9.79 26.13 -3.77
C ASP A 357 -8.86 25.96 -2.57
N CYS A 358 -7.60 26.39 -2.66
CA CYS A 358 -6.64 26.33 -1.56
C CYS A 358 -6.16 27.72 -1.17
N ARG A 359 -5.95 27.93 0.13
CA ARG A 359 -5.09 29.00 0.61
C ARG A 359 -3.66 28.45 0.74
N PRO A 360 -2.67 29.01 0.03
CA PRO A 360 -1.28 28.55 0.11
C PRO A 360 -0.77 28.52 1.55
N GLY A 361 -0.06 27.46 1.91
CA GLY A 361 0.55 27.31 3.25
C GLY A 361 -0.42 26.96 4.38
N THR A 362 -1.73 26.78 4.11
CA THR A 362 -2.72 26.44 5.14
C THR A 362 -3.59 25.23 4.76
N ARG A 363 -4.37 24.71 5.71
CA ARG A 363 -5.40 23.68 5.46
C ARG A 363 -6.76 24.27 5.08
N LEU A 364 -6.85 25.58 4.87
CA LEU A 364 -8.09 26.21 4.45
C LEU A 364 -8.41 25.84 3.00
N ARG A 365 -9.63 25.36 2.78
CA ARG A 365 -10.18 24.98 1.48
C ARG A 365 -11.43 25.79 1.19
N ARG A 366 -11.76 25.99 -0.09
CA ARG A 366 -13.02 26.64 -0.47
C ARG A 366 -14.18 25.88 0.18
N CYS A 367 -15.03 26.60 0.91
CA CYS A 367 -16.16 26.00 1.61
C CYS A 367 -17.22 25.55 0.60
N ASP A 368 -17.92 24.46 0.91
CA ASP A 368 -18.99 23.90 0.07
C ASP A 368 -20.16 24.87 -0.12
N CYS A 369 -20.40 25.81 0.80
CA CYS A 369 -21.39 26.88 0.60
C CYS A 369 -21.10 27.75 -0.64
N ARG A 370 -19.85 27.81 -1.10
CA ARG A 370 -19.43 28.48 -2.33
C ARG A 370 -19.42 27.58 -3.56
N ARG A 371 -19.64 26.27 -3.39
CA ARG A 371 -19.79 25.32 -4.51
C ARG A 371 -21.23 25.27 -5.00
N THR A 372 -22.19 25.43 -4.09
CA THR A 372 -23.64 25.39 -4.38
C THR A 372 -24.24 26.75 -4.73
N ALA A 373 -23.69 27.85 -4.22
CA ALA A 373 -24.19 29.21 -4.50
C ALA A 373 -23.32 29.98 -5.49
N ALA A 374 -23.96 30.73 -6.40
CA ALA A 374 -23.29 31.60 -7.37
C ALA A 374 -22.46 32.69 -6.65
N SER A 375 -21.14 32.59 -6.77
CA SER A 375 -20.08 33.58 -6.46
C SER A 375 -19.87 34.03 -5.00
N ARG A 376 -20.92 34.19 -4.17
CA ARG A 376 -20.82 34.71 -2.78
C ARG A 376 -20.94 33.61 -1.73
N SER A 377 -20.12 33.70 -0.68
CA SER A 377 -20.24 32.85 0.52
C SER A 377 -21.49 33.22 1.31
N ASP A 378 -22.19 32.22 1.83
CA ASP A 378 -23.27 32.43 2.79
C ASP A 378 -22.70 33.04 4.10
N PRO A 379 -23.13 34.25 4.50
CA PRO A 379 -22.67 34.89 5.73
C PRO A 379 -22.94 34.07 7.00
N HIS A 380 -23.94 33.18 6.98
CA HIS A 380 -24.35 32.36 8.12
C HIS A 380 -23.89 30.91 8.00
N CYS A 381 -22.99 30.60 7.06
CA CYS A 381 -22.47 29.24 6.90
C CYS A 381 -21.76 28.78 8.19
N PRO A 382 -22.16 27.64 8.78
CA PRO A 382 -21.58 27.15 10.03
C PRO A 382 -20.10 26.76 9.89
N ASP A 383 -19.67 26.37 8.70
CA ASP A 383 -18.30 25.88 8.47
C ASP A 383 -17.28 27.01 8.24
N CYS A 384 -17.70 28.11 7.61
CA CYS A 384 -16.80 29.19 7.24
C CYS A 384 -17.17 30.57 7.80
N ALA A 385 -18.32 30.72 8.47
CA ALA A 385 -18.82 31.98 9.02
C ALA A 385 -18.73 33.16 8.03
N GLY A 386 -19.11 32.92 6.76
CA GLY A 386 -19.05 33.92 5.70
C GLY A 386 -17.67 34.12 5.04
N ALA A 387 -16.58 33.56 5.57
CA ALA A 387 -15.23 33.72 5.00
C ALA A 387 -15.04 32.98 3.66
N GLY A 388 -15.92 32.02 3.35
CA GLY A 388 -15.87 31.25 2.11
C GLY A 388 -14.75 30.22 2.02
N PHE A 389 -13.97 30.08 3.08
CA PHE A 389 -12.96 29.04 3.26
C PHE A 389 -13.13 28.42 4.64
N ALA A 390 -13.06 27.09 4.70
CA ALA A 390 -13.13 26.33 5.93
C ALA A 390 -11.89 25.41 6.04
N PRO A 391 -11.41 25.09 7.25
CA PRO A 391 -10.43 24.04 7.44
C PRO A 391 -10.98 22.71 6.91
N SER A 392 -10.16 21.95 6.18
CA SER A 392 -10.52 20.59 5.75
C SER A 392 -9.45 19.59 6.17
N ALA A 393 -9.89 18.45 6.69
CA ALA A 393 -9.04 17.30 6.95
C ALA A 393 -8.75 16.49 5.66
N LEU A 394 -9.55 16.67 4.61
CA LEU A 394 -9.41 15.98 3.33
C LEU A 394 -8.45 16.74 2.40
N ARG A 395 -7.76 15.99 1.54
CA ARG A 395 -6.95 16.61 0.47
C ARG A 395 -7.88 17.42 -0.45
N CYS A 396 -7.42 18.57 -0.92
CA CYS A 396 -8.18 19.39 -1.88
C CYS A 396 -8.57 18.56 -3.11
N SER A 397 -9.86 18.56 -3.49
CA SER A 397 -10.33 17.82 -4.67
C SER A 397 -9.72 18.30 -5.98
N THR A 398 -9.27 19.56 -6.04
CA THR A 398 -8.80 20.21 -7.27
C THR A 398 -7.29 20.07 -7.48
N CYS A 399 -6.47 20.18 -6.42
CA CYS A 399 -5.00 20.13 -6.55
C CYS A 399 -4.35 19.07 -5.66
N ARG A 400 -5.14 18.29 -4.90
CA ARG A 400 -4.68 17.27 -3.94
C ARG A 400 -3.60 17.79 -2.98
N ASP A 401 -3.79 19.02 -2.50
CA ASP A 401 -2.91 19.76 -1.57
C ASP A 401 -1.53 20.19 -2.11
N SER A 402 -1.27 20.05 -3.41
CA SER A 402 -0.09 20.67 -4.02
C SER A 402 -0.17 22.21 -3.99
N GLY A 403 -1.39 22.76 -3.88
CA GLY A 403 -1.67 24.20 -3.91
C GLY A 403 -1.52 24.84 -5.30
N ARG A 404 -1.17 24.04 -6.32
CA ARG A 404 -0.83 24.51 -7.66
C ARG A 404 -1.45 23.59 -8.71
N ILE A 405 -1.72 24.14 -9.89
CA ILE A 405 -2.28 23.40 -11.02
C ILE A 405 -1.30 23.57 -12.19
N PRO A 406 -0.64 22.49 -12.65
CA PRO A 406 0.30 22.54 -13.77
C PRO A 406 -0.42 22.84 -15.10
N ALA A 407 0.25 23.58 -15.99
CA ALA A 407 -0.24 23.81 -17.36
C ALA A 407 0.22 22.72 -18.36
N ALA A 408 1.13 21.84 -17.93
CA ALA A 408 1.62 20.71 -18.71
C ALA A 408 1.94 19.54 -17.75
N LEU A 409 2.03 18.34 -18.30
CA LEU A 409 2.34 17.10 -17.58
C LEU A 409 3.34 16.29 -18.39
N THR A 410 4.33 15.66 -17.75
CA THR A 410 5.16 14.65 -18.43
C THR A 410 4.68 13.26 -18.07
N VAL A 411 4.21 12.52 -19.08
CA VAL A 411 3.86 11.10 -18.97
C VAL A 411 5.11 10.27 -19.24
N THR A 412 5.47 9.40 -18.30
CA THR A 412 6.60 8.47 -18.39
C THR A 412 6.05 7.06 -18.39
N VAL A 413 6.18 6.34 -19.51
CA VAL A 413 5.75 4.94 -19.65
C VAL A 413 6.98 4.04 -19.73
N THR A 414 7.04 2.97 -18.95
CA THR A 414 8.22 2.08 -18.87
C THR A 414 7.84 0.62 -18.67
N ASP A 415 8.64 -0.31 -19.19
CA ASP A 415 8.62 -1.75 -18.81
C ASP A 415 9.77 -2.10 -17.84
N LEU A 416 10.35 -1.08 -17.18
CA LEU A 416 11.56 -1.11 -16.34
C LEU A 416 12.88 -1.36 -17.09
N ARG A 417 12.85 -1.46 -18.41
CA ARG A 417 14.04 -1.62 -19.27
C ARG A 417 14.11 -0.60 -20.40
N ARG A 418 12.94 -0.20 -20.91
CA ARG A 418 12.69 0.82 -21.93
C ARG A 418 11.80 1.89 -21.31
N VAL A 419 11.86 3.10 -21.87
CA VAL A 419 11.05 4.23 -21.42
C VAL A 419 10.64 5.12 -22.58
N SER A 420 9.48 5.75 -22.42
CA SER A 420 9.03 6.87 -23.24
C SER A 420 8.64 8.01 -22.31
N HIS A 421 9.21 9.20 -22.56
CA HIS A 421 8.82 10.44 -21.89
C HIS A 421 8.10 11.33 -22.89
N GLU A 422 6.88 11.74 -22.57
CA GLU A 422 6.09 12.62 -23.42
C GLU A 422 5.48 13.75 -22.61
N THR A 423 5.69 14.98 -23.07
CA THR A 423 5.05 16.15 -22.47
C THR A 423 3.69 16.39 -23.11
N TRP A 424 2.65 16.28 -22.29
CA TRP A 424 1.28 16.66 -22.62
C TRP A 424 1.07 18.13 -22.28
N ARG A 425 0.63 18.91 -23.27
CA ARG A 425 0.31 20.33 -23.15
C ARG A 425 -0.91 20.64 -24.02
N PRO A 426 -1.97 21.28 -23.48
CA PRO A 426 -3.13 21.67 -24.28
C PRO A 426 -2.71 22.63 -25.38
N MET A 427 -3.23 22.43 -26.59
CA MET A 427 -3.07 23.37 -27.70
C MET A 427 -4.35 24.18 -27.88
N PRO A 428 -4.28 25.51 -28.05
CA PRO A 428 -5.46 26.32 -28.36
C PRO A 428 -6.19 25.79 -29.60
N GLY A 429 -7.51 25.68 -29.52
CA GLY A 429 -8.35 25.21 -30.63
C GLY A 429 -8.23 23.72 -30.95
N GLU A 430 -7.64 22.91 -30.06
CA GLU A 430 -7.59 21.47 -30.22
C GLU A 430 -9.00 20.87 -30.26
N ALA A 431 -9.35 20.21 -31.37
CA ALA A 431 -10.67 19.63 -31.55
C ALA A 431 -10.90 18.44 -30.59
N ALA A 432 -12.02 18.48 -29.87
CA ALA A 432 -12.48 17.42 -28.98
C ALA A 432 -14.00 17.21 -29.17
N PRO A 433 -14.42 16.33 -30.10
CA PRO A 433 -15.84 16.12 -30.36
C PRO A 433 -16.58 15.61 -29.13
N VAL A 434 -17.84 16.01 -28.99
CA VAL A 434 -18.77 15.44 -28.02
C VAL A 434 -19.11 14.03 -28.45
N VAL A 435 -18.93 13.06 -27.55
CA VAL A 435 -19.15 11.63 -27.79
C VAL A 435 -20.24 11.04 -26.89
N GLY A 436 -20.79 11.83 -25.98
CA GLY A 436 -21.94 11.43 -25.18
C GLY A 436 -22.23 12.40 -24.03
N HIS A 437 -23.14 11.98 -23.15
CA HIS A 437 -23.55 12.73 -21.97
C HIS A 437 -23.60 11.81 -20.76
N GLN A 438 -23.16 12.31 -19.61
CA GLN A 438 -23.40 11.68 -18.32
C GLN A 438 -24.91 11.66 -18.01
N PRO A 439 -25.40 10.79 -17.10
CA PRO A 439 -26.82 10.75 -16.73
C PRO A 439 -27.40 12.08 -16.24
N ASN A 440 -26.56 12.96 -15.69
CA ASN A 440 -26.92 14.31 -15.26
C ASN A 440 -26.88 15.37 -16.39
N GLY A 441 -26.65 14.96 -17.65
CA GLY A 441 -26.59 15.83 -18.83
C GLY A 441 -25.21 16.39 -19.17
N THR A 442 -24.20 16.23 -18.28
CA THR A 442 -22.84 16.77 -18.50
C THR A 442 -22.20 16.17 -19.75
N THR A 443 -21.61 16.99 -20.63
CA THR A 443 -21.01 16.51 -21.88
C THR A 443 -19.74 15.70 -21.63
N VAL A 444 -19.56 14.65 -22.43
CA VAL A 444 -18.33 13.84 -22.49
C VAL A 444 -17.67 14.08 -23.84
N HIS A 445 -16.40 14.49 -23.82
CA HIS A 445 -15.61 14.75 -25.02
C HIS A 445 -14.55 13.68 -25.21
N GLN A 446 -14.22 13.42 -26.47
CA GLN A 446 -13.12 12.54 -26.85
C GLN A 446 -11.91 13.37 -27.24
N LEU A 447 -10.80 13.20 -26.53
CA LEU A 447 -9.55 13.85 -26.87
C LEU A 447 -8.84 13.15 -28.04
N PRO A 448 -7.98 13.89 -28.78
CA PRO A 448 -7.13 13.31 -29.81
C PRO A 448 -6.26 12.17 -29.27
N THR A 449 -5.82 11.28 -30.16
CA THR A 449 -5.03 10.08 -29.81
C THR A 449 -3.82 10.39 -28.92
N ARG A 450 -3.26 11.60 -28.99
CA ARG A 450 -2.11 12.00 -28.17
C ARG A 450 -2.36 12.10 -26.66
N TRP A 451 -3.61 12.14 -26.24
CA TRP A 451 -3.99 12.16 -24.83
C TRP A 451 -4.36 10.77 -24.30
N ARG A 452 -4.28 9.72 -25.14
CA ARG A 452 -4.73 8.38 -24.80
C ARG A 452 -3.56 7.54 -24.34
N LEU A 453 -3.56 7.08 -23.09
CA LEU A 453 -2.49 6.20 -22.61
C LEU A 453 -2.48 4.85 -23.31
N ALA A 454 -3.64 4.34 -23.73
CA ALA A 454 -3.77 3.01 -24.34
C ALA A 454 -2.87 2.82 -25.56
N ARG A 455 -2.55 3.89 -26.31
CA ARG A 455 -1.67 3.81 -27.50
C ARG A 455 -0.24 3.36 -27.16
N HIS A 456 0.22 3.60 -25.94
CA HIS A 456 1.58 3.23 -25.54
C HIS A 456 1.73 1.71 -25.37
N ALA A 457 0.63 0.99 -25.07
CA ALA A 457 0.65 -0.44 -24.82
C ALA A 457 1.32 -1.24 -25.95
N THR A 458 0.97 -0.95 -27.21
CA THR A 458 1.56 -1.59 -28.40
C THR A 458 3.06 -1.35 -28.51
N THR A 459 3.55 -0.17 -28.11
CA THR A 459 4.99 0.17 -28.15
C THR A 459 5.81 -0.71 -27.21
N PHE A 460 5.21 -1.08 -26.07
CA PHE A 460 5.84 -1.95 -25.07
C PHE A 460 5.51 -3.43 -25.26
N GLY A 461 4.60 -3.78 -26.18
CA GLY A 461 4.20 -5.16 -26.45
C GLY A 461 3.24 -5.74 -25.40
N VAL A 462 2.44 -4.88 -24.76
CA VAL A 462 1.47 -5.26 -23.72
C VAL A 462 0.05 -4.84 -24.12
N ARG A 463 -0.97 -5.30 -23.39
CA ARG A 463 -2.36 -4.85 -23.59
C ARG A 463 -2.59 -3.51 -22.87
N PRO A 464 -3.54 -2.66 -23.30
CA PRO A 464 -3.91 -1.46 -22.54
C PRO A 464 -4.30 -1.75 -21.08
N ALA A 465 -4.91 -2.90 -20.83
CA ALA A 465 -5.28 -3.38 -19.49
C ALA A 465 -4.07 -3.75 -18.60
N ASP A 466 -2.88 -3.92 -19.18
CA ASP A 466 -1.65 -4.21 -18.44
C ASP A 466 -0.91 -2.90 -18.04
N LEU A 467 -1.43 -1.72 -18.41
CA LEU A 467 -0.90 -0.45 -17.96
C LEU A 467 -1.36 -0.15 -16.52
N SER A 468 -0.43 0.23 -15.65
CA SER A 468 -0.71 0.59 -14.25
C SER A 468 0.11 1.78 -13.75
N ARG A 469 -0.35 2.46 -12.69
CA ARG A 469 0.47 3.48 -11.99
C ARG A 469 1.71 2.78 -11.43
N LEU A 470 2.91 3.34 -11.64
CA LEU A 470 4.15 2.77 -11.13
C LEU A 470 4.43 3.18 -9.67
N ASP A 471 3.92 4.34 -9.26
CA ASP A 471 4.11 5.00 -7.97
C ASP A 471 2.94 4.84 -7.00
N GLU A 472 1.84 4.21 -7.43
CA GLU A 472 0.63 4.00 -6.64
C GLU A 472 0.04 2.59 -6.82
N ASP A 473 -0.78 2.19 -5.84
CA ASP A 473 -1.41 0.87 -5.81
C ASP A 473 -2.77 0.81 -6.55
N TRP A 474 -3.22 1.92 -7.15
CA TRP A 474 -4.50 2.00 -7.85
C TRP A 474 -4.37 1.74 -9.37
N PRO A 475 -5.38 1.13 -10.02
CA PRO A 475 -5.40 0.97 -11.46
C PRO A 475 -5.50 2.33 -12.16
N LEU A 476 -5.14 2.38 -13.45
CA LEU A 476 -5.37 3.57 -14.26
C LEU A 476 -6.86 3.71 -14.60
N ASP A 477 -7.38 4.93 -14.50
CA ASP A 477 -8.74 5.23 -14.89
C ASP A 477 -8.94 5.01 -16.40
N GLN A 478 -10.12 4.49 -16.77
CA GLN A 478 -10.47 4.29 -18.18
C GLN A 478 -10.43 5.60 -18.97
N ASP A 479 -10.88 6.70 -18.37
CA ASP A 479 -10.87 8.02 -19.01
C ASP A 479 -9.46 8.45 -19.44
N LEU A 480 -8.44 8.02 -18.71
CA LEU A 480 -7.04 8.29 -19.01
C LEU A 480 -6.49 7.34 -20.09
N LEU A 481 -6.93 6.07 -20.09
CA LEU A 481 -6.57 5.12 -21.13
C LEU A 481 -7.14 5.54 -22.49
N ASP A 482 -8.41 5.94 -22.51
CA ASP A 482 -9.18 6.25 -23.72
C ASP A 482 -9.12 7.73 -24.10
N GLY A 483 -8.63 8.60 -23.20
CA GLY A 483 -8.59 10.05 -23.40
C GLY A 483 -9.98 10.67 -23.49
N THR A 484 -10.90 10.25 -22.62
CA THR A 484 -12.23 10.85 -22.49
C THR A 484 -12.23 11.88 -21.35
N VAL A 485 -13.13 12.86 -21.43
CA VAL A 485 -13.24 13.91 -20.42
C VAL A 485 -14.69 14.33 -20.28
N THR A 486 -15.26 14.10 -19.10
CA THR A 486 -16.50 14.77 -18.67
C THR A 486 -16.19 16.25 -18.41
N ALA A 487 -16.76 17.16 -19.20
CA ALA A 487 -16.50 18.59 -19.12
C ALA A 487 -17.46 19.24 -18.12
N PHE A 488 -16.94 19.57 -16.92
CA PHE A 488 -17.74 20.18 -15.86
C PHE A 488 -17.89 21.69 -16.01
N ASP A 489 -16.97 22.33 -16.75
CA ASP A 489 -16.99 23.75 -17.07
C ASP A 489 -17.01 23.94 -18.60
N PRO A 490 -18.11 24.40 -19.20
CA PRO A 490 -18.20 24.54 -20.66
C PRO A 490 -17.27 25.64 -21.21
N ASP A 491 -16.81 26.57 -20.37
CA ASP A 491 -15.95 27.70 -20.78
C ASP A 491 -14.45 27.32 -20.81
N VAL A 492 -14.09 26.13 -20.34
CA VAL A 492 -12.70 25.65 -20.28
C VAL A 492 -12.50 24.53 -21.30
N GLU A 493 -11.45 24.59 -22.12
CA GLU A 493 -11.26 23.56 -23.15
C GLU A 493 -11.14 22.14 -22.54
N PRO A 494 -11.74 21.10 -23.17
CA PRO A 494 -11.74 19.75 -22.61
C PRO A 494 -10.34 19.18 -22.32
N ALA A 495 -9.35 19.42 -23.20
CA ALA A 495 -7.98 18.98 -23.01
C ALA A 495 -7.33 19.63 -21.77
N ARG A 496 -7.66 20.91 -21.52
CA ARG A 496 -7.20 21.63 -20.33
C ARG A 496 -7.82 21.04 -19.07
N GLN A 497 -9.14 20.81 -19.05
CA GLN A 497 -9.80 20.17 -17.90
C GLN A 497 -9.24 18.77 -17.61
N HIS A 498 -8.99 17.97 -18.66
CA HIS A 498 -8.40 16.65 -18.54
C HIS A 498 -7.00 16.72 -17.89
N LEU A 499 -6.13 17.59 -18.40
CA LEU A 499 -4.79 17.77 -17.84
C LEU A 499 -4.82 18.28 -16.39
N GLU A 500 -5.66 19.26 -16.08
CA GLU A 500 -5.72 19.82 -14.72
C GLU A 500 -6.21 18.78 -13.69
N ARG A 501 -7.17 17.92 -14.06
CA ARG A 501 -7.62 16.80 -13.20
C ARG A 501 -6.54 15.74 -13.03
N LEU A 502 -5.85 15.38 -14.11
CA LEU A 502 -4.81 14.35 -14.08
C LEU A 502 -3.56 14.81 -13.32
N ALA A 503 -3.13 16.06 -13.56
CA ALA A 503 -1.94 16.63 -12.95
C ALA A 503 -2.15 17.06 -11.48
N ALA A 504 -3.38 17.02 -10.99
CA ALA A 504 -3.72 17.38 -9.62
C ALA A 504 -2.98 16.50 -8.60
N GLY A 505 -2.00 17.08 -7.91
CA GLY A 505 -1.21 16.37 -6.90
C GLY A 505 -0.06 15.54 -7.44
N LEU A 506 0.11 15.46 -8.77
CA LEU A 506 1.22 14.71 -9.34
C LEU A 506 2.55 15.45 -9.06
N PRO A 507 3.52 14.76 -8.45
CA PRO A 507 4.76 15.39 -8.02
C PRO A 507 5.58 15.81 -9.25
N GLY A 508 6.06 17.06 -9.27
CA GLY A 508 6.79 17.63 -10.42
C GLY A 508 6.02 17.66 -11.74
N ALA A 509 4.68 17.54 -11.70
CA ALA A 509 3.83 17.32 -12.89
C ALA A 509 4.31 16.12 -13.73
N ARG A 510 4.56 14.98 -13.06
CA ARG A 510 4.95 13.72 -13.72
C ARG A 510 4.01 12.58 -13.37
N LEU A 511 3.61 11.84 -14.39
CA LEU A 511 2.84 10.60 -14.29
C LEU A 511 3.75 9.43 -14.67
N PHE A 512 3.93 8.46 -13.77
CA PHE A 512 4.71 7.26 -14.04
C PHE A 512 3.78 6.06 -14.27
N VAL A 513 3.96 5.40 -15.41
CA VAL A 513 3.13 4.28 -15.86
C VAL A 513 4.03 3.07 -16.12
N LEU A 514 3.68 1.95 -15.51
CA LEU A 514 4.27 0.65 -15.80
C LEU A 514 3.51 0.01 -16.97
N ALA A 515 4.25 -0.43 -17.97
CA ALA A 515 3.78 -1.19 -19.14
C ALA A 515 4.40 -2.59 -19.09
N ALA A 516 3.92 -3.40 -18.17
CA ALA A 516 4.37 -4.77 -17.99
C ALA A 516 3.17 -5.65 -17.67
N VAL A 517 3.19 -6.87 -18.19
CA VAL A 517 2.25 -7.90 -17.72
C VAL A 517 2.42 -8.01 -16.20
N PRO A 518 1.35 -7.90 -15.40
CA PRO A 518 1.43 -7.98 -13.95
C PRO A 518 2.23 -9.22 -13.54
N ASP A 519 3.25 -9.01 -12.70
CA ASP A 519 4.03 -10.10 -12.13
C ASP A 519 3.22 -10.80 -11.03
N ALA A 520 2.23 -11.56 -11.49
CA ALA A 520 1.29 -12.29 -10.67
C ALA A 520 1.46 -13.79 -10.90
N PRO A 521 1.16 -14.62 -9.90
CA PRO A 521 0.91 -16.01 -10.19
C PRO A 521 -0.36 -16.24 -11.00
N SER A 522 -0.53 -17.48 -11.47
CA SER A 522 -1.79 -17.89 -12.04
C SER A 522 -2.90 -17.89 -10.98
N LEU A 523 -4.13 -17.62 -11.41
CA LEU A 523 -5.32 -17.77 -10.57
C LEU A 523 -5.42 -19.20 -10.00
N THR A 524 -5.03 -20.22 -10.79
CA THR A 524 -4.95 -21.61 -10.33
C THR A 524 -4.01 -21.80 -9.15
N ASP A 525 -2.83 -21.18 -9.16
CA ASP A 525 -1.90 -21.27 -8.02
C ASP A 525 -2.49 -20.57 -6.77
N LEU A 526 -3.23 -19.46 -6.94
CA LEU A 526 -3.92 -18.79 -5.83
C LEU A 526 -5.07 -19.64 -5.27
N LEU A 527 -5.89 -20.25 -6.12
CA LEU A 527 -6.93 -21.19 -5.70
C LEU A 527 -6.34 -22.39 -4.96
N ARG A 528 -5.21 -22.90 -5.45
CA ARG A 528 -4.48 -23.98 -4.80
C ARG A 528 -3.97 -23.57 -3.42
N LEU A 529 -3.41 -22.36 -3.29
CA LEU A 529 -3.05 -21.82 -1.98
C LEU A 529 -4.27 -21.76 -1.06
N ALA A 530 -5.37 -21.17 -1.51
CA ALA A 530 -6.61 -21.07 -0.74
C ALA A 530 -7.11 -22.44 -0.25
N HIS A 531 -7.19 -23.43 -1.14
CA HIS A 531 -7.58 -24.79 -0.77
C HIS A 531 -6.59 -25.46 0.19
N ALA A 532 -5.28 -25.26 0.00
CA ALA A 532 -4.25 -25.83 0.85
C ALA A 532 -4.34 -25.30 2.28
N VAL A 533 -4.78 -24.06 2.46
CA VAL A 533 -4.96 -23.41 3.76
C VAL A 533 -6.41 -23.38 4.26
N ASP A 534 -7.33 -24.13 3.63
CA ASP A 534 -8.76 -24.21 3.93
C ASP A 534 -9.48 -22.84 3.95
N LEU A 535 -9.13 -21.98 3.00
CA LEU A 535 -9.77 -20.69 2.76
C LEU A 535 -10.71 -20.75 1.55
N THR A 536 -11.64 -19.81 1.51
CA THR A 536 -12.50 -19.56 0.36
C THR A 536 -11.86 -18.49 -0.52
N ALA A 537 -11.68 -18.79 -1.80
CA ALA A 537 -11.33 -17.79 -2.79
C ALA A 537 -12.60 -17.17 -3.36
N VAL A 538 -12.68 -15.84 -3.38
CA VAL A 538 -13.81 -15.07 -3.88
C VAL A 538 -13.37 -14.33 -5.14
N LEU A 539 -14.11 -14.54 -6.22
CA LEU A 539 -13.87 -13.91 -7.51
C LEU A 539 -15.13 -13.15 -7.92
N THR A 540 -14.98 -11.88 -8.25
CA THR A 540 -16.07 -11.10 -8.85
C THR A 540 -15.67 -10.65 -10.24
N TYR A 541 -16.55 -10.87 -11.20
CA TYR A 541 -16.33 -10.57 -12.61
C TYR A 541 -17.51 -9.79 -13.18
N CYS A 542 -17.23 -8.75 -13.97
CA CYS A 542 -18.24 -8.04 -14.74
C CYS A 542 -17.78 -7.91 -16.19
N ASP A 543 -18.65 -8.28 -17.13
CA ASP A 543 -18.41 -8.11 -18.57
C ASP A 543 -19.09 -6.83 -19.08
N HIS A 544 -18.28 -5.85 -19.45
CA HIS A 544 -18.70 -4.61 -20.11
C HIS A 544 -18.29 -4.56 -21.59
N ARG A 545 -18.02 -5.71 -22.24
CA ARG A 545 -17.65 -5.73 -23.66
C ARG A 545 -18.80 -5.32 -24.59
N LEU A 546 -20.04 -5.41 -24.14
CA LEU A 546 -21.19 -4.87 -24.89
C LEU A 546 -21.22 -3.34 -24.93
N ASP A 547 -20.53 -2.68 -24.00
CA ASP A 547 -20.41 -1.23 -23.94
C ASP A 547 -19.19 -0.70 -24.71
N VAL A 548 -18.45 -1.59 -25.42
CA VAL A 548 -17.29 -1.19 -26.23
C VAL A 548 -17.69 -0.15 -27.27
N GLY A 549 -16.93 0.94 -27.31
CA GLY A 549 -17.17 2.06 -28.21
C GLY A 549 -18.13 3.12 -27.64
N ASP A 550 -18.76 2.88 -26.48
CA ASP A 550 -19.45 3.92 -25.72
C ASP A 550 -18.50 4.54 -24.67
N PRO A 551 -17.98 5.76 -24.88
CA PRO A 551 -17.04 6.40 -23.96
C PRO A 551 -17.70 6.92 -22.68
N THR A 552 -19.02 6.83 -22.55
CA THR A 552 -19.75 7.22 -21.33
C THR A 552 -19.89 6.07 -20.33
N LYS A 553 -19.49 4.86 -20.71
CA LYS A 553 -19.65 3.63 -19.94
C LYS A 553 -18.32 2.97 -19.65
N ILE A 554 -18.30 2.15 -18.61
CA ILE A 554 -17.19 1.23 -18.33
C ILE A 554 -17.07 0.26 -19.50
N GLN A 555 -15.85 -0.07 -19.93
CA GLN A 555 -15.57 -0.95 -21.06
C GLN A 555 -14.70 -2.15 -20.66
N GLY A 556 -14.87 -3.23 -21.43
CA GLY A 556 -14.05 -4.42 -21.35
C GLY A 556 -14.40 -5.30 -20.15
N GLU A 557 -13.41 -5.98 -19.60
CA GLU A 557 -13.58 -6.85 -18.45
C GLU A 557 -13.21 -6.15 -17.15
N ARG A 558 -13.87 -6.51 -16.05
CA ARG A 558 -13.51 -6.10 -14.70
C ARG A 558 -13.47 -7.30 -13.76
N TRP A 559 -12.42 -7.36 -12.94
CA TRP A 559 -12.11 -8.46 -12.05
C TRP A 559 -11.84 -7.96 -10.62
N HIS A 560 -12.24 -8.76 -9.65
CA HIS A 560 -11.78 -8.71 -8.27
C HIS A 560 -11.47 -10.14 -7.81
N VAL A 561 -10.41 -10.29 -7.01
CA VAL A 561 -10.01 -11.56 -6.41
C VAL A 561 -9.62 -11.31 -4.97
N GLY A 562 -10.16 -12.10 -4.05
CA GLY A 562 -9.89 -12.03 -2.62
C GLY A 562 -9.89 -13.41 -1.96
N LEU A 563 -9.37 -13.46 -0.73
CA LEU A 563 -9.46 -14.65 0.13
C LEU A 563 -10.26 -14.30 1.40
N ALA A 564 -11.10 -15.25 1.82
CA ALA A 564 -11.93 -15.15 3.00
C ALA A 564 -11.88 -16.45 3.82
N ALA A 565 -12.31 -16.39 5.09
CA ALA A 565 -12.52 -17.60 5.87
C ALA A 565 -13.57 -18.49 5.20
N ARG A 566 -13.47 -19.80 5.40
CA ARG A 566 -14.30 -20.80 4.71
C ARG A 566 -15.80 -20.50 4.76
N ASP A 567 -16.29 -20.11 5.94
CA ASP A 567 -17.70 -19.85 6.23
C ASP A 567 -17.99 -18.35 6.39
N ALA A 568 -17.12 -17.48 5.88
CA ALA A 568 -17.35 -16.05 5.91
C ALA A 568 -18.57 -15.68 5.03
N GLU A 569 -19.36 -14.73 5.52
CA GLU A 569 -20.38 -14.11 4.69
C GLU A 569 -19.71 -13.33 3.55
N ILE A 570 -20.19 -13.55 2.33
CA ILE A 570 -19.63 -12.93 1.13
C ILE A 570 -20.50 -11.72 0.78
N GLY A 571 -19.85 -10.56 0.64
CA GLY A 571 -20.50 -9.32 0.24
C GLY A 571 -20.30 -8.99 -1.25
N PRO A 572 -21.02 -7.97 -1.77
CA PRO A 572 -20.86 -7.50 -3.14
C PRO A 572 -19.53 -6.74 -3.30
N GLU A 573 -18.49 -7.47 -3.69
CA GLU A 573 -17.19 -6.87 -4.00
C GLU A 573 -17.23 -6.15 -5.35
N LEU A 574 -16.61 -4.96 -5.43
CA LEU A 574 -16.53 -4.20 -6.68
C LEU A 574 -15.39 -4.75 -7.55
N PRO A 575 -15.66 -5.18 -8.81
CA PRO A 575 -14.61 -5.58 -9.74
C PRO A 575 -13.89 -4.34 -10.29
N LEU A 576 -12.69 -4.06 -9.78
CA LEU A 576 -11.94 -2.83 -10.10
C LEU A 576 -10.85 -3.03 -11.16
N TYR A 577 -10.36 -4.25 -11.35
CA TYR A 577 -9.14 -4.50 -12.12
C TYR A 577 -9.46 -4.92 -13.55
N ALA A 578 -8.72 -4.40 -14.53
CA ALA A 578 -8.97 -4.64 -15.96
C ALA A 578 -8.58 -6.05 -16.44
N SER A 579 -7.92 -6.85 -15.61
CA SER A 579 -7.53 -8.22 -15.93
C SER A 579 -7.48 -9.11 -14.68
N VAL A 580 -7.60 -10.42 -14.89
CA VAL A 580 -7.46 -11.42 -13.83
C VAL A 580 -6.03 -11.43 -13.27
N GLU A 581 -5.01 -11.22 -14.11
CA GLU A 581 -3.63 -11.17 -13.67
C GLU A 581 -3.38 -10.00 -12.70
N LEU A 582 -3.95 -8.82 -12.98
CA LEU A 582 -3.84 -7.66 -12.11
C LEU A 582 -4.59 -7.87 -10.79
N ALA A 583 -5.79 -8.47 -10.83
CA ALA A 583 -6.55 -8.78 -9.62
C ALA A 583 -5.82 -9.78 -8.72
N VAL A 584 -5.20 -10.82 -9.31
CA VAL A 584 -4.40 -11.80 -8.56
C VAL A 584 -3.13 -11.17 -7.98
N ALA A 585 -2.41 -10.33 -8.73
CA ALA A 585 -1.26 -9.58 -8.21
C ALA A 585 -1.63 -8.78 -6.95
N ARG A 586 -2.78 -8.09 -6.98
CA ARG A 586 -3.25 -7.27 -5.83
C ARG A 586 -3.70 -8.11 -4.64
N CYS A 587 -4.37 -9.24 -4.88
CA CYS A 587 -4.70 -10.18 -3.82
C CYS A 587 -3.43 -10.70 -3.10
N VAL A 588 -2.40 -11.04 -3.88
CA VAL A 588 -1.11 -11.55 -3.36
C VAL A 588 -0.32 -10.47 -2.61
N GLU A 589 -0.34 -9.23 -3.09
CA GLU A 589 0.31 -8.10 -2.41
C GLU A 589 -0.25 -7.90 -0.98
N HIS A 590 -1.56 -8.13 -0.80
CA HIS A 590 -2.26 -8.00 0.47
C HIS A 590 -2.54 -9.34 1.17
N LEU A 591 -1.82 -10.41 0.81
CA LEU A 591 -2.07 -11.76 1.32
C LEU A 591 -2.05 -11.83 2.85
N ASP A 592 -1.07 -11.19 3.52
CA ASP A 592 -0.98 -11.17 4.99
C ASP A 592 -2.25 -10.57 5.63
N ASN A 593 -2.85 -9.53 5.01
CA ASN A 593 -4.08 -8.91 5.51
C ASN A 593 -5.28 -9.84 5.34
N HIS A 594 -5.38 -10.52 4.19
CA HIS A 594 -6.42 -11.52 3.96
C HIS A 594 -6.32 -12.67 4.96
N LEU A 595 -5.11 -13.20 5.18
CA LEU A 595 -4.86 -14.27 6.15
C LEU A 595 -5.24 -13.84 7.56
N LEU A 596 -4.82 -12.64 7.99
CA LEU A 596 -5.18 -12.10 9.30
C LEU A 596 -6.70 -11.96 9.47
N ALA A 597 -7.40 -11.50 8.44
CA ALA A 597 -8.86 -11.37 8.45
C ALA A 597 -9.60 -12.71 8.60
N THR A 598 -8.94 -13.83 8.25
CA THR A 598 -9.52 -15.18 8.40
C THR A 598 -9.30 -15.80 9.78
N VAL A 599 -8.47 -15.18 10.63
CA VAL A 599 -8.24 -15.66 11.99
C VAL A 599 -9.45 -15.33 12.87
N PRO A 600 -9.99 -16.29 13.65
CA PRO A 600 -11.09 -16.00 14.56
C PRO A 600 -10.75 -14.87 15.54
N ARG A 601 -11.69 -13.95 15.77
CA ARG A 601 -11.52 -12.86 16.74
C ARG A 601 -11.64 -13.34 18.19
N ASP A 602 -12.44 -14.39 18.42
CA ASP A 602 -12.60 -15.03 19.72
C ASP A 602 -11.30 -15.76 20.13
N PRO A 603 -10.66 -15.40 21.25
CA PRO A 603 -9.40 -16.02 21.68
C PRO A 603 -9.55 -17.51 22.04
N GLU A 604 -10.75 -17.97 22.41
CA GLU A 604 -11.02 -19.38 22.72
C GLU A 604 -11.07 -20.25 21.44
N GLN A 605 -11.39 -19.64 20.30
CA GLN A 605 -11.34 -20.32 19.02
C GLN A 605 -9.89 -20.42 18.54
N PRO A 606 -9.40 -21.62 18.18
CA PRO A 606 -8.02 -21.78 17.77
C PRO A 606 -7.77 -21.21 16.37
N VAL A 607 -6.54 -20.76 16.13
CA VAL A 607 -6.08 -20.43 14.77
C VAL A 607 -6.15 -21.70 13.89
N PRO A 608 -6.58 -21.59 12.62
CA PRO A 608 -6.54 -22.69 11.65
C PRO A 608 -5.17 -23.37 11.60
N VAL A 609 -5.15 -24.71 11.47
CA VAL A 609 -3.90 -25.50 11.35
C VAL A 609 -4.05 -26.39 10.12
N PRO A 610 -3.97 -25.82 8.92
CA PRO A 610 -4.23 -26.59 7.71
C PRO A 610 -3.21 -27.72 7.53
N GLN A 611 -3.74 -28.87 7.13
CA GLN A 611 -2.97 -30.04 6.71
C GLN A 611 -3.59 -30.51 5.40
N ALA A 612 -2.85 -30.36 4.31
CA ALA A 612 -3.30 -30.75 2.98
C ALA A 612 -2.32 -31.73 2.37
N ALA A 613 -2.81 -32.91 2.00
CA ALA A 613 -2.08 -33.82 1.14
C ALA A 613 -1.97 -33.23 -0.28
N PRO A 614 -0.97 -33.64 -1.07
CA PRO A 614 -0.88 -33.30 -2.48
C PRO A 614 -2.21 -33.55 -3.21
N SER A 615 -2.58 -32.62 -4.09
CA SER A 615 -3.82 -32.69 -4.86
C SER A 615 -3.61 -32.17 -6.28
N PRO A 616 -4.40 -32.64 -7.27
CA PRO A 616 -4.34 -32.09 -8.61
C PRO A 616 -4.71 -30.60 -8.59
N PRO A 617 -4.17 -29.79 -9.53
CA PRO A 617 -4.56 -28.39 -9.67
C PRO A 617 -6.08 -28.26 -9.82
N PRO A 618 -6.72 -27.27 -9.18
CA PRO A 618 -8.08 -26.91 -9.53
C PRO A 618 -8.13 -26.48 -11.01
N PRO A 619 -9.20 -26.80 -11.76
CA PRO A 619 -9.36 -26.31 -13.12
C PRO A 619 -9.38 -24.78 -13.12
N ASP A 620 -8.79 -24.17 -14.14
CA ASP A 620 -8.85 -22.72 -14.33
C ASP A 620 -10.32 -22.28 -14.49
N PRO A 621 -10.87 -21.46 -13.56
CA PRO A 621 -12.27 -21.06 -13.62
C PRO A 621 -12.53 -19.98 -14.66
N THR A 622 -11.49 -19.33 -15.21
CA THR A 622 -11.60 -18.09 -15.97
C THR A 622 -12.56 -18.20 -17.17
N VAL A 623 -12.52 -19.32 -17.90
CA VAL A 623 -13.40 -19.55 -19.06
C VAL A 623 -14.87 -19.61 -18.67
N LEU A 624 -15.20 -20.32 -17.58
CA LEU A 624 -16.57 -20.48 -17.11
C LEU A 624 -17.10 -19.19 -16.46
N ILE A 625 -16.26 -18.47 -15.72
CA ILE A 625 -16.61 -17.16 -15.15
C ILE A 625 -16.89 -16.14 -16.25
N ARG A 626 -16.05 -16.11 -17.30
CA ARG A 626 -16.32 -15.27 -18.48
C ARG A 626 -17.65 -15.63 -19.12
N ARG A 627 -17.92 -16.93 -19.35
CA ARG A 627 -19.21 -17.38 -19.91
C ARG A 627 -20.41 -16.88 -19.07
N LEU A 628 -20.32 -16.96 -17.74
CA LEU A 628 -21.35 -16.45 -16.83
C LEU A 628 -21.52 -14.93 -16.97
N GLY A 629 -20.45 -14.15 -16.89
CA GLY A 629 -20.58 -12.69 -16.99
C GLY A 629 -21.01 -12.22 -18.38
N ASN A 630 -20.69 -12.96 -19.45
CA ASN A 630 -21.24 -12.66 -20.77
C ASN A 630 -22.76 -12.83 -20.82
N HIS A 631 -23.30 -13.82 -20.08
CA HIS A 631 -24.75 -14.03 -19.98
C HIS A 631 -25.42 -12.92 -19.16
N TYR A 632 -24.76 -12.47 -18.08
CA TYR A 632 -25.19 -11.37 -17.21
C TYR A 632 -24.42 -10.07 -17.49
N ALA A 633 -24.30 -9.68 -18.76
CA ALA A 633 -23.47 -8.54 -19.14
C ALA A 633 -23.88 -7.24 -18.41
N GLY A 634 -22.88 -6.47 -17.97
CA GLY A 634 -23.06 -5.26 -17.17
C GLY A 634 -23.41 -5.48 -15.69
N GLN A 635 -23.64 -6.73 -15.26
CA GLN A 635 -23.92 -7.08 -13.87
C GLN A 635 -22.77 -7.91 -13.28
N PRO A 636 -22.25 -7.56 -12.09
CA PRO A 636 -21.18 -8.35 -11.46
C PRO A 636 -21.66 -9.74 -11.03
N VAL A 637 -20.97 -10.78 -11.50
CA VAL A 637 -21.13 -12.17 -11.04
C VAL A 637 -20.04 -12.47 -10.02
N THR A 638 -20.44 -12.95 -8.85
CA THR A 638 -19.51 -13.37 -7.79
C THR A 638 -19.51 -14.89 -7.69
N ALA A 639 -18.33 -15.48 -7.68
CA ALA A 639 -18.10 -16.90 -7.46
C ALA A 639 -17.22 -17.10 -6.24
N SER A 640 -17.60 -18.04 -5.38
CA SER A 640 -16.75 -18.49 -4.29
C SER A 640 -16.35 -19.94 -4.47
N PHE A 641 -15.08 -20.21 -4.21
CA PHE A 641 -14.46 -21.52 -4.34
C PHE A 641 -13.92 -21.93 -2.98
N ASN A 642 -14.43 -23.03 -2.45
CA ASN A 642 -13.79 -23.73 -1.34
C ASN A 642 -13.49 -25.17 -1.78
N ARG A 643 -12.89 -25.95 -0.87
CA ARG A 643 -12.58 -27.35 -1.14
C ARG A 643 -13.88 -28.17 -1.30
N GLY A 644 -14.29 -28.34 -2.56
CA GLY A 644 -15.40 -29.23 -2.94
C GLY A 644 -16.78 -28.59 -2.98
N THR A 645 -16.90 -27.25 -2.82
CA THR A 645 -18.13 -26.55 -3.18
C THR A 645 -17.83 -25.23 -3.90
N CYS A 646 -18.75 -24.89 -4.79
CA CYS A 646 -18.78 -23.66 -5.55
C CYS A 646 -20.15 -23.00 -5.35
N HIS A 647 -20.15 -21.71 -5.07
CA HIS A 647 -21.36 -20.91 -4.97
C HIS A 647 -21.28 -19.74 -5.92
N LEU A 648 -22.39 -19.44 -6.60
CA LEU A 648 -22.53 -18.37 -7.56
C LEU A 648 -23.60 -17.37 -7.12
N TRP A 649 -23.31 -16.08 -7.25
CA TRP A 649 -24.23 -14.99 -7.00
C TRP A 649 -24.18 -13.96 -8.13
N LEU A 650 -25.27 -13.22 -8.27
CA LEU A 650 -25.40 -12.05 -9.11
C LEU A 650 -25.54 -10.82 -8.21
N ALA A 651 -24.76 -9.77 -8.45
CA ALA A 651 -24.91 -8.50 -7.75
C ALA A 651 -25.96 -7.65 -8.47
N GLU A 652 -27.12 -7.45 -7.84
CA GLU A 652 -28.21 -6.59 -8.30
C GLU A 652 -28.40 -5.46 -7.27
N GLU A 653 -28.29 -4.20 -7.70
CA GLU A 653 -28.54 -3.01 -6.85
C GLU A 653 -27.74 -2.97 -5.52
N GLY A 654 -26.53 -3.54 -5.52
CA GLY A 654 -25.70 -3.62 -4.31
C GLY A 654 -26.06 -4.76 -3.36
N VAL A 655 -26.87 -5.73 -3.79
CA VAL A 655 -27.22 -6.95 -3.03
C VAL A 655 -26.81 -8.19 -3.82
N LEU A 656 -26.33 -9.22 -3.13
CA LEU A 656 -26.02 -10.52 -3.75
C LEU A 656 -27.24 -11.43 -3.79
N ARG A 657 -27.69 -11.77 -5.00
CA ARG A 657 -28.73 -12.75 -5.26
C ARG A 657 -28.10 -14.11 -5.60
N PRO A 658 -28.41 -15.20 -4.86
CA PRO A 658 -27.86 -16.52 -5.14
C PRO A 658 -28.36 -17.05 -6.49
N LEU A 659 -27.44 -17.59 -7.30
CA LEU A 659 -27.72 -18.21 -8.59
C LEU A 659 -27.69 -19.74 -8.50
N ALA A 660 -26.58 -20.29 -8.00
CA ALA A 660 -26.37 -21.74 -7.95
C ALA A 660 -25.39 -22.13 -6.85
N ARG A 661 -25.50 -23.39 -6.40
CA ARG A 661 -24.56 -24.06 -5.50
C ARG A 661 -24.31 -25.47 -6.01
N ALA A 662 -23.05 -25.84 -6.18
CA ALA A 662 -22.67 -27.19 -6.60
C ALA A 662 -21.30 -27.60 -6.04
N ALA A 663 -20.83 -28.80 -6.36
CA ALA A 663 -19.51 -29.27 -5.95
C ALA A 663 -18.37 -28.59 -6.75
N THR A 664 -18.62 -28.30 -8.02
CA THR A 664 -17.67 -27.62 -8.91
C THR A 664 -18.32 -26.45 -9.63
N LEU A 665 -17.49 -25.53 -10.15
CA LEU A 665 -17.97 -24.43 -10.99
C LEU A 665 -18.65 -24.95 -12.26
N ARG A 666 -18.16 -26.04 -12.84
CA ARG A 666 -18.76 -26.66 -14.02
C ARG A 666 -20.20 -27.09 -13.72
N ASP A 667 -20.40 -27.86 -12.65
CA ASP A 667 -21.72 -28.34 -12.25
C ASP A 667 -22.67 -27.16 -11.92
N ALA A 668 -22.15 -26.11 -11.29
CA ALA A 668 -22.93 -24.91 -10.99
C ALA A 668 -23.38 -24.17 -12.26
N VAL A 669 -22.50 -24.04 -13.26
CA VAL A 669 -22.83 -23.44 -14.56
C VAL A 669 -23.80 -24.32 -15.36
N GLU A 670 -23.60 -25.64 -15.36
CA GLU A 670 -24.50 -26.59 -16.02
C GLU A 670 -25.91 -26.56 -15.41
N ALA A 671 -26.02 -26.41 -14.08
CA ALA A 671 -27.30 -26.26 -13.39
C ALA A 671 -28.09 -25.01 -13.83
N LEU A 672 -27.40 -23.96 -14.28
CA LEU A 672 -28.01 -22.74 -14.81
C LEU A 672 -28.46 -22.88 -16.28
N ARG A 673 -28.13 -24.00 -16.94
CA ARG A 673 -28.46 -24.30 -18.35
C ARG A 673 -27.96 -23.24 -19.34
N LEU A 674 -26.78 -22.69 -19.07
CA LEU A 674 -26.11 -21.66 -19.88
C LEU A 674 -25.22 -22.23 -20.97
#